data_AF-A0A1J5GWK3-F1
#
_entry.id   AF-A0A1J5GWK3-F1
#
_cell.length_a   1.000
_cell.length_b   1.000
_cell.length_c   1.000
_cell.angle_alpha   90.00
_cell.angle_beta   90.00
_cell.angle_gamma   90.00
#
_symmetry.space_group_name_H-M   'P 1'
#
loop_
_entity.id
_entity.type
_entity.pdbx_description
1 polymer ?
#
loop_
_entity_poly.entity_id
_entity_poly.type
_entity_poly.pdbx_seq_one_letter_code
_entity_poly.pdbx_strand_id
1 'polypeptide(L)'
;MKNLITLTTVLLVGSSLSTLPSVAQSSSKPRQFLAIAVNSALDNDLRDQVITLREAIMLANGTLAVDQLTATEAKQISVSPQQQNPQRHYIDFRELTDPKILLQSALPDLIAPIAIDGTTHPEYQSDRGFSVEILIPKPVVTITPAPQVAIARGLSITNDNVLIKGLSIYGFNSRHYETAVTPLGDIFISHRLPPPAQSSPFRDRPASRVIVEDNWLGIAPDGSMPAQPSAFGIYLFHGIQTNISRNRIANHQASGIITAVDSRDSVIQQNVIEGNGFDGMPDGIRLEGNIDRMQISSNIICGNAGSAVFLFKPEGAIRVQDNSIKLNSRIYRRSAIHLMGRGHIVSDNRINNQTGSGVTVAGFPASDRNIIRRNQFQFIEGLDIDLIHRRNVGERDFRVGDGRNPKRDSYYRRVDTGNAAINSPEFLANVFNRIDGKVGIDGIADPNTEVDIYRVRGKGLSELLITVKADSQGKFSHRFDNLEAGDTLSAIATDPEFGTSETAYHVRIAELNQPVPVRPPETSPPPQCTTPPPPVAIAPPPPTVPPTLQLPRQVHFALDEDFISKASAKVLDKIITALNSYPTITLELVGHTDPRATDAYNIELGLRRSRSVSRYLRNQGIAPERIVVRSQGERQRLTNQTDVVNYARDRRVEFFLFDLQGIEIQLIDQQEDIQIEGK
;
A
#
# COMPACT_ATOMS: atom_id res chain seq x y z
N MET A 1 36.70 74.61 -29.44
CA MET A 1 37.41 75.75 -28.84
C MET A 1 38.27 75.18 -27.72
N LYS A 2 39.62 75.12 -27.86
CA LYS A 2 40.60 76.08 -27.27
C LYS A 2 40.23 76.44 -25.82
N ASN A 3 41.04 76.38 -24.78
CA ASN A 3 42.48 76.28 -24.53
C ASN A 3 42.60 76.16 -22.97
N LEU A 4 43.49 75.35 -22.38
CA LEU A 4 44.92 75.60 -22.09
C LEU A 4 45.18 76.42 -20.79
N ILE A 5 46.13 75.90 -19.99
CA ILE A 5 47.02 76.52 -18.96
C ILE A 5 46.37 77.07 -17.65
N THR A 6 46.94 77.03 -16.42
CA THR A 6 48.31 76.75 -15.90
C THR A 6 48.27 76.42 -14.40
N LEU A 7 49.35 75.77 -13.95
CA LEU A 7 49.77 75.32 -12.62
C LEU A 7 49.78 76.34 -11.47
N THR A 8 50.09 75.76 -10.29
CA THR A 8 50.78 76.28 -9.07
C THR A 8 49.82 76.75 -7.97
N THR A 9 49.80 76.23 -6.74
CA THR A 9 50.93 75.82 -5.89
C THR A 9 50.44 74.87 -4.78
N VAL A 10 51.27 73.88 -4.44
CA VAL A 10 51.10 72.91 -3.36
C VAL A 10 51.27 73.58 -1.99
N LEU A 11 50.36 73.32 -1.05
CA LEU A 11 50.64 73.39 0.39
C LEU A 11 50.07 72.14 1.09
N LEU A 12 50.91 71.57 1.95
CA LEU A 12 50.86 70.23 2.51
C LEU A 12 49.74 69.98 3.56
N VAL A 13 49.14 68.80 3.41
CA VAL A 13 48.84 67.77 4.42
C VAL A 13 47.96 68.13 5.63
N GLY A 14 46.73 67.61 5.56
CA GLY A 14 45.85 67.33 6.69
C GLY A 14 44.76 66.34 6.26
N SER A 15 45.14 65.10 5.92
CA SER A 15 44.20 64.05 5.53
C SER A 15 43.65 63.33 6.76
N SER A 16 42.45 63.72 7.20
CA SER A 16 41.59 62.90 8.03
C SER A 16 41.07 61.71 7.21
N LEU A 17 41.67 60.54 7.41
CA LEU A 17 41.18 59.25 6.93
C LEU A 17 39.88 58.91 7.67
N SER A 18 38.75 59.10 7.00
CA SER A 18 37.48 58.48 7.39
C SER A 18 37.55 56.98 7.08
N THR A 19 37.86 56.17 8.09
CA THR A 19 37.77 54.71 8.01
C THR A 19 36.30 54.30 7.85
N LEU A 20 35.97 53.69 6.73
CA LEU A 20 34.72 52.97 6.53
C LEU A 20 34.63 51.84 7.59
N PRO A 21 33.46 51.60 8.22
CA PRO A 21 33.32 50.52 9.17
C PRO A 21 33.51 49.17 8.45
N SER A 22 34.42 48.37 9.00
CA SER A 22 34.64 46.98 8.61
C SER A 22 33.32 46.22 8.62
N VAL A 23 33.01 45.54 7.52
CA VAL A 23 31.97 44.51 7.47
C VAL A 23 32.33 43.48 8.54
N ALA A 24 31.55 43.44 9.62
CA ALA A 24 31.65 42.39 10.61
C ALA A 24 31.30 41.07 9.90
N GLN A 25 32.31 40.20 9.72
CA GLN A 25 32.06 38.80 9.45
C GLN A 25 31.21 38.28 10.62
N SER A 26 29.94 37.98 10.37
CA SER A 26 29.12 37.23 11.31
C SER A 26 29.78 35.85 11.45
N SER A 27 30.55 35.65 12.52
CA SER A 27 30.99 34.33 12.93
C SER A 27 29.74 33.54 13.35
N SER A 28 29.10 32.84 12.40
CA SER A 28 28.07 31.87 12.75
C SER A 28 28.76 30.78 13.57
N LYS A 29 28.48 30.71 14.88
CA LYS A 29 28.88 29.57 15.70
C LYS A 29 28.50 28.28 14.94
N PRO A 30 29.37 27.26 14.87
CA PRO A 30 29.02 25.99 14.25
C PRO A 30 27.76 25.45 14.94
N ARG A 31 26.76 25.07 14.13
CA ARG A 31 25.49 24.55 14.63
C ARG A 31 25.76 23.21 15.34
N GLN A 32 25.63 23.19 16.65
CA GLN A 32 25.92 22.02 17.47
C GLN A 32 24.65 21.16 17.57
N PHE A 33 24.72 19.93 17.07
CA PHE A 33 23.62 18.96 17.19
C PHE A 33 23.72 18.20 18.51
N LEU A 34 22.56 17.89 19.09
CA LEU A 34 22.45 17.18 20.37
C LEU A 34 22.26 15.67 20.14
N ALA A 35 22.87 14.86 20.98
CA ALA A 35 22.45 13.49 21.25
C ALA A 35 21.67 13.46 22.56
N ILE A 36 20.46 12.91 22.54
CA ILE A 36 19.47 12.99 23.61
C ILE A 36 19.01 11.58 23.94
N ALA A 37 19.35 11.09 25.13
CA ALA A 37 18.94 9.77 25.61
C ALA A 37 17.57 9.87 26.30
N VAL A 38 16.55 9.25 25.70
CA VAL A 38 15.22 9.08 26.30
C VAL A 38 15.32 7.93 27.29
N ASN A 39 14.92 8.18 28.55
CA ASN A 39 14.99 7.21 29.63
C ASN A 39 13.65 7.01 30.37
N SER A 40 12.55 7.55 29.82
CA SER A 40 11.21 7.41 30.40
C SER A 40 10.13 7.24 29.34
N ALA A 41 9.16 6.38 29.65
CA ALA A 41 7.97 6.11 28.85
C ALA A 41 6.82 7.12 29.08
N LEU A 42 7.02 8.06 30.01
CA LEU A 42 6.03 9.12 30.28
C LEU A 42 5.89 10.06 29.07
N ASP A 43 4.75 10.75 28.99
CA ASP A 43 4.45 11.75 27.97
C ASP A 43 4.06 13.09 28.62
N ASN A 44 4.96 13.64 29.42
CA ASN A 44 4.78 14.94 30.07
C ASN A 44 5.89 15.92 29.65
N ASP A 45 5.76 17.18 30.04
CA ASP A 45 6.79 18.21 29.90
C ASP A 45 7.06 18.78 31.29
N LEU A 46 7.73 18.00 32.13
CA LEU A 46 8.03 18.34 33.52
C LEU A 46 9.54 18.33 33.74
N ARG A 47 10.06 19.32 34.45
CA ARG A 47 11.47 19.31 34.87
C ARG A 47 11.65 18.44 36.10
N ASP A 48 11.97 17.19 35.86
CA ASP A 48 12.12 16.15 36.87
C ASP A 48 13.47 15.41 36.74
N GLN A 49 13.49 14.08 36.82
CA GLN A 49 14.70 13.26 36.78
C GLN A 49 14.84 12.46 35.48
N VAL A 50 13.88 12.58 34.56
CA VAL A 50 13.83 11.78 33.34
C VAL A 50 13.63 12.66 32.11
N ILE A 51 14.08 12.18 30.95
CA ILE A 51 13.81 12.77 29.64
C ILE A 51 12.80 11.89 28.93
N THR A 52 11.65 12.47 28.64
CA THR A 52 10.61 11.86 27.79
C THR A 52 10.91 12.08 26.30
N LEU A 53 10.27 11.31 25.41
CA LEU A 53 10.35 11.55 23.97
C LEU A 53 9.85 12.95 23.59
N ARG A 54 8.83 13.46 24.27
CA ARG A 54 8.29 14.81 24.05
C ARG A 54 9.34 15.87 24.30
N GLU A 55 10.02 15.81 25.45
CA GLU A 55 11.09 16.75 25.79
C GLU A 55 12.28 16.62 24.85
N ALA A 56 12.65 15.40 24.46
CA ALA A 56 13.71 15.17 23.50
C ALA A 56 13.43 15.83 22.14
N ILE A 57 12.19 15.75 21.66
CA ILE A 57 11.75 16.47 20.45
C ILE A 57 11.78 17.99 20.69
N MET A 58 11.32 18.48 21.84
CA MET A 58 11.34 19.92 22.16
C MET A 58 12.75 20.49 22.23
N LEU A 59 13.71 19.73 22.78
CA LEU A 59 15.14 20.07 22.81
C LEU A 59 15.73 20.12 21.40
N ALA A 60 15.44 19.12 20.57
CA ALA A 60 15.89 19.10 19.17
C ALA A 60 15.27 20.25 18.35
N ASN A 61 14.01 20.58 18.59
CA ASN A 61 13.31 21.70 17.98
C ASN A 61 13.82 23.06 18.47
N GLY A 62 14.50 23.11 19.62
CA GLY A 62 14.92 24.34 20.30
C GLY A 62 13.77 25.08 20.99
N THR A 63 12.62 24.43 21.20
CA THR A 63 11.50 24.99 21.99
C THR A 63 11.68 24.74 23.49
N LEU A 64 12.58 23.83 23.85
CA LEU A 64 13.10 23.63 25.20
C LEU A 64 14.62 23.86 25.15
N ALA A 65 15.14 24.74 26.00
CA ALA A 65 16.57 24.99 26.08
C ALA A 65 17.24 24.09 27.13
N VAL A 66 18.49 23.70 26.88
CA VAL A 66 19.25 22.76 27.75
C VAL A 66 19.47 23.33 29.15
N ASP A 67 19.57 24.66 29.29
CA ASP A 67 19.73 25.35 30.57
C ASP A 67 18.45 25.38 31.42
N GLN A 68 17.31 25.01 30.84
CA GLN A 68 16.04 24.83 31.55
C GLN A 68 15.88 23.43 32.16
N LEU A 69 16.78 22.49 31.83
CA LEU A 69 16.76 21.13 32.35
C LEU A 69 17.26 21.06 33.79
N THR A 70 16.80 20.06 34.54
CA THR A 70 17.40 19.74 35.83
C THR A 70 18.83 19.20 35.66
N ALA A 71 19.61 19.20 36.73
CA ALA A 71 20.95 18.64 36.71
C ALA A 71 20.98 17.13 36.38
N THR A 72 19.88 16.41 36.58
CA THR A 72 19.76 14.98 36.25
C THR A 72 19.43 14.79 34.77
N GLU A 73 18.45 15.52 34.26
CA GLU A 73 18.07 15.54 32.84
C GLU A 73 19.23 15.96 31.94
N ALA A 74 19.98 17.00 32.33
CA ALA A 74 21.11 17.50 31.57
C ALA A 74 22.21 16.44 31.32
N LYS A 75 22.29 15.39 32.15
CA LYS A 75 23.23 14.27 31.95
C LYS A 75 22.85 13.37 30.78
N GLN A 76 21.59 13.40 30.35
CA GLN A 76 21.10 12.66 29.18
C GLN A 76 21.40 13.39 27.86
N ILE A 77 21.93 14.61 27.93
CA ILE A 77 22.24 15.43 26.77
C ILE A 77 23.74 15.41 26.53
N SER A 78 24.12 15.08 25.31
CA SER A 78 25.52 15.10 24.85
C SER A 78 25.61 15.71 23.45
N VAL A 79 26.83 15.83 22.92
CA VAL A 79 27.05 16.29 21.55
C VAL A 79 26.82 15.12 20.60
N SER A 80 26.02 15.34 19.55
CA SER A 80 25.75 14.32 18.54
C SER A 80 27.07 13.84 17.90
N PRO A 81 27.32 12.52 17.80
CA PRO A 81 28.55 11.99 17.21
C PRO A 81 28.69 12.43 15.74
N GLN A 82 29.66 13.31 15.46
CA GLN A 82 29.92 13.81 14.11
C GLN A 82 30.24 12.69 13.10
N GLN A 83 30.80 11.57 13.57
CA GLN A 83 31.22 10.43 12.76
C GLN A 83 30.06 9.52 12.31
N GLN A 84 28.90 9.54 12.97
CA GLN A 84 27.75 8.71 12.58
C GLN A 84 26.70 9.47 11.75
N ASN A 85 26.57 10.79 11.91
CA ASN A 85 25.71 11.61 11.02
C ASN A 85 25.91 13.12 11.25
N PRO A 86 26.67 13.85 10.40
CA PRO A 86 27.15 15.19 10.76
C PRO A 86 26.12 16.33 10.75
N GLN A 87 24.81 16.09 10.58
CA GLN A 87 23.83 17.16 10.29
C GLN A 87 22.43 17.00 10.94
N ARG A 88 22.29 16.25 12.04
CA ARG A 88 21.00 16.10 12.76
C ARG A 88 21.15 15.87 14.26
N HIS A 89 20.13 16.28 15.01
CA HIS A 89 19.90 15.84 16.39
C HIS A 89 19.65 14.33 16.40
N TYR A 90 20.04 13.64 17.46
CA TYR A 90 19.94 12.19 17.57
C TYR A 90 19.23 11.82 18.87
N ILE A 91 18.05 11.21 18.76
CA ILE A 91 17.28 10.68 19.88
C ILE A 91 17.51 9.17 19.94
N ASP A 92 18.02 8.70 21.08
CA ASP A 92 18.28 7.29 21.36
C ASP A 92 17.52 6.80 22.59
N PHE A 93 17.37 5.48 22.69
CA PHE A 93 16.55 4.79 23.68
C PHE A 93 17.36 3.76 24.48
N ARG A 94 18.68 3.95 24.62
CA ARG A 94 19.56 3.01 25.34
C ARG A 94 19.20 2.86 26.82
N GLU A 95 18.72 3.94 27.42
CA GLU A 95 18.39 4.05 28.84
C GLU A 95 16.87 3.90 29.10
N LEU A 96 16.06 3.61 28.08
CA LEU A 96 14.62 3.45 28.21
C LEU A 96 14.29 2.07 28.80
N THR A 97 13.75 2.02 30.01
CA THR A 97 13.46 0.74 30.69
C THR A 97 12.11 0.13 30.31
N ASP A 98 11.09 0.97 30.12
CA ASP A 98 9.80 0.56 29.57
C ASP A 98 9.73 1.03 28.11
N PRO A 99 9.81 0.12 27.13
CA PRO A 99 9.90 0.52 25.74
C PRO A 99 8.56 1.00 25.18
N LYS A 100 7.46 0.98 25.94
CA LYS A 100 6.12 1.38 25.47
C LYS A 100 5.75 2.79 25.92
N ILE A 101 5.94 3.75 25.03
CA ILE A 101 5.59 5.16 25.25
C ILE A 101 4.09 5.36 24.98
N LEU A 102 3.35 5.70 26.05
CA LEU A 102 1.90 5.93 26.01
C LEU A 102 1.59 7.42 25.93
N LEU A 103 1.23 7.87 24.73
CA LEU A 103 0.98 9.29 24.47
C LEU A 103 -0.36 9.75 25.07
N GLN A 104 -0.31 10.84 25.82
CA GLN A 104 -1.47 11.54 26.38
C GLN A 104 -1.98 12.63 25.44
N SER A 105 -1.12 13.14 24.55
CA SER A 105 -1.46 14.15 23.54
C SER A 105 -0.54 14.05 22.32
N ALA A 106 -0.86 14.76 21.24
CA ALA A 106 0.00 14.78 20.05
C ALA A 106 1.44 15.23 20.39
N LEU A 107 2.44 14.54 19.83
CA LEU A 107 3.84 14.95 19.95
C LEU A 107 4.08 16.27 19.19
N PRO A 108 5.07 17.08 19.59
CA PRO A 108 5.45 18.26 18.81
C PRO A 108 5.91 17.87 17.40
N ASP A 109 5.60 18.70 16.40
CA ASP A 109 6.08 18.50 15.04
C ASP A 109 7.62 18.49 14.98
N LEU A 110 8.20 17.64 14.13
CA LEU A 110 9.64 17.58 13.90
C LEU A 110 10.06 18.73 12.98
N ILE A 111 10.37 19.87 13.59
CA ILE A 111 10.73 21.13 12.90
C ILE A 111 12.25 21.36 12.86
N ALA A 112 13.06 20.34 13.18
CA ALA A 112 14.52 20.34 13.12
C ALA A 112 15.05 19.06 12.43
N PRO A 113 16.26 19.07 11.85
CA PRO A 113 16.92 17.84 11.40
C PRO A 113 17.12 16.89 12.58
N ILE A 114 16.46 15.74 12.56
CA ILE A 114 16.39 14.82 13.70
C ILE A 114 16.41 13.36 13.27
N ALA A 115 17.11 12.51 14.01
CA ALA A 115 16.95 11.06 13.97
C ALA A 115 16.24 10.59 15.25
N ILE A 116 15.22 9.76 15.09
CA ILE A 116 14.59 9.00 16.18
C ILE A 116 14.88 7.53 15.89
N ASP A 117 15.77 6.94 16.69
CA ASP A 117 16.37 5.64 16.38
C ASP A 117 16.06 4.59 17.45
N GLY A 118 14.95 3.88 17.27
CA GLY A 118 14.52 2.77 18.12
C GLY A 118 15.47 1.57 18.11
N THR A 119 16.40 1.48 17.15
CA THR A 119 17.38 0.38 17.08
C THR A 119 18.45 0.47 18.16
N THR A 120 18.53 1.62 18.83
CA THR A 120 19.47 1.88 19.93
C THR A 120 19.06 1.21 21.23
N HIS A 121 17.81 0.74 21.36
CA HIS A 121 17.35 0.04 22.55
C HIS A 121 18.11 -1.31 22.71
N PRO A 122 18.59 -1.68 23.91
CA PRO A 122 19.47 -2.84 24.09
C PRO A 122 18.88 -4.19 23.66
N GLU A 123 17.55 -4.31 23.70
CA GLU A 123 16.84 -5.54 23.31
C GLU A 123 16.58 -5.67 21.79
N TYR A 124 16.90 -4.64 20.99
CA TYR A 124 16.67 -4.68 19.55
C TYR A 124 17.59 -5.70 18.86
N GLN A 125 17.02 -6.56 18.01
CA GLN A 125 17.74 -7.65 17.33
C GLN A 125 17.70 -7.43 15.82
N SER A 126 18.76 -6.82 15.28
CA SER A 126 18.84 -6.43 13.86
C SER A 126 18.85 -7.58 12.86
N ASP A 127 19.16 -8.79 13.30
CA ASP A 127 19.30 -9.99 12.48
C ASP A 127 18.03 -10.87 12.44
N ARG A 128 16.99 -10.52 13.19
CA ARG A 128 15.76 -11.32 13.31
C ARG A 128 14.55 -10.63 12.69
N GLY A 129 14.28 -10.94 11.43
CA GLY A 129 13.09 -10.47 10.71
C GLY A 129 11.85 -11.30 10.97
N PHE A 130 10.67 -10.74 10.66
CA PHE A 130 9.40 -11.47 10.71
C PHE A 130 9.09 -12.29 9.45
N SER A 131 9.83 -12.05 8.35
CA SER A 131 9.67 -12.73 7.07
C SER A 131 11.01 -13.15 6.48
N VAL A 132 11.03 -14.20 5.67
CA VAL A 132 12.23 -14.68 4.97
C VAL A 132 12.56 -13.82 3.76
N GLU A 133 11.54 -13.29 3.09
CA GLU A 133 11.68 -12.55 1.83
C GLU A 133 12.31 -11.16 2.03
N ILE A 134 11.97 -10.48 3.12
CA ILE A 134 12.50 -9.16 3.47
C ILE A 134 12.86 -9.15 4.96
N LEU A 135 14.14 -8.91 5.25
CA LEU A 135 14.62 -8.76 6.63
C LEU A 135 14.12 -7.42 7.19
N ILE A 136 13.04 -7.47 7.97
CA ILE A 136 12.52 -6.34 8.73
C ILE A 136 12.50 -6.75 10.20
N PRO A 137 13.46 -6.28 11.01
CA PRO A 137 13.55 -6.65 12.42
C PRO A 137 12.29 -6.29 13.21
N LYS A 138 12.02 -7.03 14.27
CA LYS A 138 10.97 -6.68 15.22
C LYS A 138 11.41 -5.45 16.05
N PRO A 139 10.65 -4.34 16.05
CA PRO A 139 10.96 -3.18 16.87
C PRO A 139 10.71 -3.49 18.36
N VAL A 140 11.41 -2.76 19.22
CA VAL A 140 11.21 -2.84 20.69
C VAL A 140 10.47 -1.61 21.17
N VAL A 141 10.97 -0.42 20.81
CA VAL A 141 10.37 0.86 21.19
C VAL A 141 9.04 1.06 20.47
N THR A 142 8.00 1.33 21.24
CA THR A 142 6.62 1.50 20.79
C THR A 142 6.12 2.91 21.11
N ILE A 143 5.46 3.54 20.14
CA ILE A 143 4.77 4.83 20.29
C ILE A 143 3.29 4.60 19.97
N THR A 144 2.42 4.78 20.96
CA THR A 144 0.98 4.57 20.79
C THR A 144 0.18 5.45 21.74
N PRO A 145 -1.07 5.85 21.41
CA PRO A 145 -1.92 6.57 22.35
C PRO A 145 -2.19 5.76 23.62
N ALA A 146 -2.32 6.46 24.76
CA ALA A 146 -2.80 5.87 25.99
C ALA A 146 -4.25 5.36 25.83
N PRO A 147 -4.68 4.36 26.64
CA PRO A 147 -6.06 3.87 26.57
C PRO A 147 -7.09 4.99 26.65
N GLN A 148 -8.08 4.97 25.76
CA GLN A 148 -9.16 5.96 25.66
C GLN A 148 -8.74 7.37 25.20
N VAL A 149 -7.46 7.59 24.90
CA VAL A 149 -6.96 8.83 24.31
C VAL A 149 -6.98 8.72 22.78
N ALA A 150 -7.59 9.68 22.12
CA ALA A 150 -7.61 9.76 20.66
C ALA A 150 -6.57 10.78 20.18
N ILE A 151 -5.61 10.34 19.37
CA ILE A 151 -4.57 11.19 18.78
C ILE A 151 -4.55 10.96 17.28
N ALA A 152 -4.70 12.04 16.51
CA ALA A 152 -4.82 11.98 15.06
C ALA A 152 -3.56 11.47 14.33
N ARG A 153 -2.38 11.77 14.87
CA ARG A 153 -1.08 11.51 14.22
C ARG A 153 -0.02 11.05 15.21
N GLY A 154 0.82 10.11 14.79
CA GLY A 154 1.99 9.66 15.55
C GLY A 154 3.12 10.67 15.48
N LEU A 155 3.79 10.74 14.31
CA LEU A 155 4.87 11.68 14.05
C LEU A 155 4.51 12.61 12.88
N SER A 156 4.62 13.91 13.10
CA SER A 156 4.48 14.94 12.07
C SER A 156 5.86 15.47 11.67
N ILE A 157 6.28 15.23 10.44
CA ILE A 157 7.58 15.60 9.91
C ILE A 157 7.42 16.82 9.01
N THR A 158 8.08 17.92 9.36
CA THR A 158 7.98 19.19 8.61
C THR A 158 9.33 19.84 8.28
N ASN A 159 10.43 19.13 8.54
CA ASN A 159 11.79 19.56 8.21
C ASN A 159 12.54 18.53 7.36
N ASP A 160 13.60 18.98 6.72
CA ASP A 160 14.55 18.19 5.97
C ASP A 160 15.41 17.29 6.88
N ASN A 161 16.00 16.24 6.29
CA ASN A 161 17.01 15.37 6.90
C ASN A 161 16.53 14.60 8.15
N VAL A 162 15.26 14.22 8.17
CA VAL A 162 14.68 13.43 9.26
C VAL A 162 14.86 11.93 9.03
N LEU A 163 15.21 11.19 10.08
CA LEU A 163 15.30 9.72 10.08
C LEU A 163 14.38 9.15 11.17
N ILE A 164 13.46 8.27 10.79
CA ILE A 164 12.62 7.49 11.69
C ILE A 164 12.96 6.01 11.50
N LYS A 165 13.51 5.37 12.54
CA LYS A 165 14.05 4.02 12.41
C LYS A 165 13.70 3.10 13.57
N GLY A 166 13.33 1.85 13.29
CA GLY A 166 13.26 0.78 14.30
C GLY A 166 12.13 0.92 15.32
N LEU A 167 11.04 1.60 14.98
CA LEU A 167 9.92 1.87 15.88
C LEU A 167 8.68 1.03 15.53
N SER A 168 7.87 0.72 16.54
CA SER A 168 6.47 0.35 16.36
C SER A 168 5.60 1.57 16.61
N ILE A 169 4.83 2.01 15.60
CA ILE A 169 3.95 3.19 15.70
C ILE A 169 2.55 2.75 15.30
N TYR A 170 1.57 2.88 16.19
CA TYR A 170 0.20 2.44 15.89
C TYR A 170 -0.86 3.09 16.79
N GLY A 171 -2.12 3.02 16.35
CA GLY A 171 -3.31 3.45 17.09
C GLY A 171 -3.78 4.87 16.78
N PHE A 172 -3.19 5.53 15.78
CA PHE A 172 -3.44 6.95 15.51
C PHE A 172 -4.68 7.17 14.63
N ASN A 173 -5.69 7.83 15.20
CA ASN A 173 -7.00 8.03 14.61
C ASN A 173 -7.75 9.20 15.29
N SER A 174 -8.78 9.77 14.65
CA SER A 174 -9.65 10.81 15.21
C SER A 174 -11.12 10.37 15.20
N ARG A 175 -11.97 11.00 16.03
CA ARG A 175 -13.42 10.81 15.92
C ARG A 175 -13.91 11.46 14.62
N HIS A 176 -14.88 10.81 13.96
CA HIS A 176 -15.47 11.29 12.69
C HIS A 176 -15.89 12.77 12.82
N TYR A 177 -15.62 13.55 11.75
CA TYR A 177 -15.88 14.99 11.52
C TYR A 177 -14.72 16.00 11.69
N GLU A 178 -13.54 15.63 12.21
CA GLU A 178 -12.36 16.53 12.24
C GLU A 178 -11.41 16.42 11.02
N THR A 179 -11.82 15.72 9.95
CA THR A 179 -10.96 15.47 8.77
C THR A 179 -10.88 16.63 7.78
N ALA A 180 -11.34 17.83 8.15
CA ALA A 180 -11.44 18.96 7.24
C ALA A 180 -10.13 19.77 7.09
N VAL A 181 -9.10 19.53 7.92
CA VAL A 181 -7.92 20.44 7.94
C VAL A 181 -6.54 19.77 8.04
N THR A 182 -6.40 18.52 8.50
CA THR A 182 -5.09 17.84 8.43
C THR A 182 -5.21 16.30 8.34
N PRO A 183 -4.42 15.63 7.48
CA PRO A 183 -4.49 14.18 7.35
C PRO A 183 -4.06 13.41 8.60
N LEU A 184 -4.70 12.25 8.82
CA LEU A 184 -4.40 11.32 9.90
C LEU A 184 -3.32 10.32 9.48
N GLY A 185 -2.61 9.73 10.45
CA GLY A 185 -1.76 8.57 10.19
C GLY A 185 -0.61 8.39 11.18
N ASP A 186 0.07 7.26 11.09
CA ASP A 186 1.22 6.95 11.95
C ASP A 186 2.37 7.94 11.70
N ILE A 187 2.66 8.21 10.42
CA ILE A 187 3.67 9.18 10.00
C ILE A 187 3.07 10.12 8.97
N PHE A 188 3.11 11.41 9.26
CA PHE A 188 2.67 12.48 8.37
C PHE A 188 3.86 13.33 7.93
N ILE A 189 4.14 13.38 6.63
CA ILE A 189 5.23 14.17 6.05
C ILE A 189 4.63 15.34 5.28
N SER A 190 5.00 16.55 5.69
CA SER A 190 4.46 17.78 5.13
C SER A 190 5.50 18.90 5.14
N HIS A 191 5.04 20.10 4.82
CA HIS A 191 5.76 21.36 4.99
C HIS A 191 5.44 21.99 6.35
N ARG A 192 6.14 23.09 6.69
CA ARG A 192 6.17 23.66 8.05
C ARG A 192 4.89 24.37 8.48
N LEU A 193 4.12 24.90 7.54
CA LEU A 193 2.89 25.65 7.83
C LEU A 193 1.73 25.03 7.08
N PRO A 194 0.76 24.33 7.71
CA PRO A 194 -0.40 23.81 6.98
C PRO A 194 -1.12 24.94 6.22
N PRO A 195 -1.64 24.69 5.02
CA PRO A 195 -2.16 25.76 4.17
C PRO A 195 -3.30 26.49 4.90
N PRO A 196 -3.30 27.84 4.99
CA PRO A 196 -4.46 28.57 5.48
C PRO A 196 -5.62 28.36 4.51
N ALA A 197 -6.84 28.34 5.05
CA ALA A 197 -8.05 27.94 4.33
C ALA A 197 -8.43 28.78 3.08
N GLN A 198 -7.67 29.83 2.69
CA GLN A 198 -8.01 30.68 1.53
C GLN A 198 -6.80 31.28 0.77
N SER A 199 -6.74 30.93 -0.53
CA SER A 199 -6.48 31.78 -1.70
C SER A 199 -5.28 32.74 -1.77
N SER A 200 -4.07 32.31 -1.39
CA SER A 200 -2.83 32.95 -1.90
C SER A 200 -1.85 31.89 -2.40
N PRO A 201 -1.06 32.15 -3.48
CA PRO A 201 -0.07 31.19 -3.95
C PRO A 201 0.98 30.99 -2.85
N PHE A 202 0.86 29.86 -2.15
CA PHE A 202 1.69 29.50 -1.02
C PHE A 202 3.07 29.06 -1.56
N ARG A 203 4.11 29.87 -1.35
CA ARG A 203 5.50 29.46 -1.58
C ARG A 203 6.01 28.81 -0.30
N ASP A 204 5.84 27.50 -0.15
CA ASP A 204 6.46 26.76 0.96
C ASP A 204 7.34 25.62 0.44
N ARG A 205 8.36 25.28 1.23
CA ARG A 205 9.38 24.29 0.90
C ARG A 205 8.97 22.94 1.52
N PRO A 206 8.69 21.91 0.70
CA PRO A 206 8.42 20.55 1.19
C PRO A 206 9.57 20.03 2.05
N ALA A 207 9.26 19.20 3.05
CA ALA A 207 10.30 18.42 3.73
C ALA A 207 11.03 17.53 2.71
N SER A 208 12.36 17.51 2.81
CA SER A 208 13.22 16.75 1.90
C SER A 208 14.19 15.82 2.61
N ARG A 209 14.58 14.71 1.96
CA ARG A 209 15.54 13.73 2.51
C ARG A 209 15.06 13.12 3.82
N VAL A 210 13.79 12.74 3.85
CA VAL A 210 13.19 11.99 4.97
C VAL A 210 13.43 10.50 4.75
N ILE A 211 13.88 9.79 5.78
CA ILE A 211 14.10 8.35 5.75
C ILE A 211 13.18 7.70 6.79
N VAL A 212 12.37 6.74 6.36
CA VAL A 212 11.51 5.92 7.21
C VAL A 212 11.91 4.47 6.98
N GLU A 213 12.60 3.87 7.94
CA GLU A 213 13.29 2.60 7.75
C GLU A 213 13.12 1.60 8.91
N ASP A 214 12.96 0.30 8.61
CA ASP A 214 12.93 -0.77 9.62
C ASP A 214 11.81 -0.60 10.70
N ASN A 215 10.70 0.06 10.36
CA ASN A 215 9.57 0.30 11.29
C ASN A 215 8.42 -0.69 11.10
N TRP A 216 7.63 -0.90 12.15
CA TRP A 216 6.32 -1.55 12.06
C TRP A 216 5.22 -0.50 12.31
N LEU A 217 4.34 -0.32 11.33
CA LEU A 217 3.27 0.69 11.34
C LEU A 217 1.90 0.00 11.36
N GLY A 218 0.99 0.50 12.19
CA GLY A 218 -0.39 0.01 12.37
C GLY A 218 -0.55 -1.28 13.17
N ILE A 219 0.55 -1.88 13.62
CA ILE A 219 0.59 -3.14 14.39
C ILE A 219 1.57 -3.07 15.56
N ALA A 220 1.26 -3.82 16.61
CA ALA A 220 2.14 -3.95 17.78
C ALA A 220 3.36 -4.84 17.50
N PRO A 221 4.44 -4.76 18.31
CA PRO A 221 5.65 -5.57 18.11
C PRO A 221 5.43 -7.09 18.15
N ASP A 222 4.37 -7.57 18.79
CA ASP A 222 3.99 -9.00 18.79
C ASP A 222 3.23 -9.43 17.53
N GLY A 223 2.97 -8.49 16.61
CA GLY A 223 2.18 -8.71 15.39
C GLY A 223 0.66 -8.66 15.62
N SER A 224 0.22 -8.38 16.85
CA SER A 224 -1.20 -8.23 17.14
C SER A 224 -1.76 -6.92 16.61
N MET A 225 -3.06 -6.94 16.29
CA MET A 225 -3.79 -5.77 15.85
C MET A 225 -4.19 -4.94 17.07
N PRO A 226 -3.94 -3.62 17.09
CA PRO A 226 -4.40 -2.77 18.17
C PRO A 226 -5.93 -2.71 18.21
N ALA A 227 -6.49 -2.55 19.41
CA ALA A 227 -7.94 -2.41 19.60
C ALA A 227 -8.54 -1.25 18.77
N GLN A 228 -7.77 -0.16 18.64
CA GLN A 228 -8.05 0.92 17.71
C GLN A 228 -7.00 0.88 16.58
N PRO A 229 -7.38 0.56 15.33
CA PRO A 229 -6.46 0.63 14.21
C PRO A 229 -6.13 2.07 13.83
N SER A 230 -4.92 2.27 13.33
CA SER A 230 -4.50 3.54 12.74
C SER A 230 -5.31 3.87 11.48
N ALA A 231 -5.52 5.16 11.22
CA ALA A 231 -6.23 5.61 10.03
C ALA A 231 -5.44 5.33 8.74
N PHE A 232 -4.25 5.93 8.58
CA PHE A 232 -3.31 5.71 7.47
C PHE A 232 -1.94 5.34 8.03
N GLY A 233 -1.08 4.69 7.23
CA GLY A 233 0.29 4.42 7.63
C GLY A 233 1.18 5.65 7.44
N ILE A 234 1.73 5.79 6.24
CA ILE A 234 2.57 6.93 5.86
C ILE A 234 1.82 7.84 4.90
N TYR A 235 1.60 9.08 5.30
CA TYR A 235 0.98 10.10 4.46
C TYR A 235 2.04 11.13 4.04
N LEU A 236 2.39 11.10 2.75
CA LEU A 236 3.30 12.05 2.10
C LEU A 236 2.49 13.18 1.46
N PHE A 237 2.11 14.17 2.26
CA PHE A 237 1.35 15.31 1.76
C PHE A 237 2.24 16.21 0.89
N HIS A 238 3.42 16.54 1.42
CA HIS A 238 4.52 17.23 0.74
C HIS A 238 5.85 16.60 1.17
N GLY A 239 6.51 15.84 0.27
CA GLY A 239 7.76 15.13 0.59
C GLY A 239 8.64 14.83 -0.61
N ILE A 240 9.84 15.41 -0.64
CA ILE A 240 10.81 15.24 -1.75
C ILE A 240 11.98 14.37 -1.30
N GLN A 241 12.45 13.44 -2.14
CA GLN A 241 13.55 12.54 -1.80
C GLN A 241 13.27 11.74 -0.51
N THR A 242 12.02 11.33 -0.31
CA THR A 242 11.63 10.49 0.82
C THR A 242 11.98 9.03 0.49
N ASN A 243 12.73 8.36 1.37
CA ASN A 243 13.01 6.95 1.28
C ASN A 243 12.20 6.17 2.32
N ILE A 244 11.29 5.33 1.86
CA ILE A 244 10.47 4.44 2.68
C ILE A 244 10.93 3.02 2.38
N SER A 245 11.70 2.44 3.30
CA SER A 245 12.29 1.12 3.06
C SER A 245 12.24 0.18 4.24
N ARG A 246 12.01 -1.11 3.98
CA ARG A 246 12.03 -2.16 5.01
C ARG A 246 11.06 -1.89 6.17
N ASN A 247 9.91 -1.30 5.87
CA ASN A 247 8.83 -1.15 6.84
C ASN A 247 7.79 -2.26 6.68
N ARG A 248 7.23 -2.72 7.80
CA ARG A 248 6.00 -3.52 7.82
C ARG A 248 4.82 -2.59 8.06
N ILE A 249 3.97 -2.40 7.06
CA ILE A 249 2.85 -1.45 7.09
C ILE A 249 1.55 -2.24 7.00
N ALA A 250 0.89 -2.42 8.15
CA ALA A 250 -0.20 -3.37 8.26
C ALA A 250 -1.40 -2.84 9.02
N ASN A 251 -2.59 -3.33 8.66
CA ASN A 251 -3.82 -3.14 9.44
C ASN A 251 -4.28 -1.68 9.63
N HIS A 252 -4.05 -0.82 8.64
CA HIS A 252 -4.63 0.51 8.63
C HIS A 252 -6.10 0.48 8.16
N GLN A 253 -6.93 1.37 8.72
CA GLN A 253 -8.32 1.54 8.27
C GLN A 253 -8.36 1.93 6.79
N ALA A 254 -7.47 2.84 6.37
CA ALA A 254 -7.28 3.32 5.02
C ALA A 254 -5.93 2.85 4.44
N SER A 255 -5.41 3.56 3.43
CA SER A 255 -4.21 3.16 2.69
C SER A 255 -2.97 3.08 3.58
N GLY A 256 -2.10 2.10 3.29
CA GLY A 256 -0.82 1.96 3.98
C GLY A 256 0.12 3.12 3.66
N ILE A 257 0.22 3.50 2.39
CA ILE A 257 0.97 4.68 1.95
C ILE A 257 0.08 5.54 1.04
N ILE A 258 0.10 6.85 1.24
CA ILE A 258 -0.64 7.81 0.41
C ILE A 258 0.16 9.08 0.11
N THR A 259 0.06 9.61 -1.12
CA THR A 259 0.51 10.97 -1.48
C THR A 259 -0.69 11.87 -1.79
N ALA A 260 -0.49 13.20 -1.79
CA ALA A 260 -1.57 14.14 -2.13
C ALA A 260 -1.18 15.30 -3.04
N VAL A 261 -0.13 16.08 -2.72
CA VAL A 261 0.11 17.36 -3.41
C VAL A 261 1.41 17.36 -4.21
N ASP A 262 2.55 17.10 -3.57
CA ASP A 262 3.86 17.05 -4.25
C ASP A 262 4.74 15.99 -3.59
N SER A 263 5.17 15.00 -4.37
CA SER A 263 6.11 13.98 -3.92
C SER A 263 6.99 13.52 -5.08
N ARG A 264 8.25 13.96 -5.08
CA ARG A 264 9.19 13.76 -6.18
C ARG A 264 10.49 13.14 -5.72
N ASP A 265 11.12 12.37 -6.61
CA ASP A 265 12.41 11.70 -6.34
C ASP A 265 12.36 10.74 -5.13
N SER A 266 11.16 10.32 -4.72
CA SER A 266 10.92 9.47 -3.57
C SER A 266 10.94 7.99 -3.95
N VAL A 267 11.32 7.14 -3.01
CA VAL A 267 11.47 5.69 -3.22
C VAL A 267 10.67 4.94 -2.15
N ILE A 268 9.84 3.99 -2.59
CA ILE A 268 9.15 3.02 -1.73
C ILE A 268 9.70 1.65 -2.10
N GLN A 269 10.58 1.09 -1.27
CA GLN A 269 11.25 -0.14 -1.62
C GLN A 269 11.37 -1.15 -0.49
N GLN A 270 11.29 -2.44 -0.81
CA GLN A 270 11.51 -3.51 0.17
C GLN A 270 10.59 -3.39 1.40
N ASN A 271 9.36 -2.91 1.25
CA ASN A 271 8.38 -2.89 2.32
C ASN A 271 7.46 -4.11 2.22
N VAL A 272 6.86 -4.49 3.35
CA VAL A 272 5.73 -5.42 3.39
C VAL A 272 4.48 -4.62 3.74
N ILE A 273 3.55 -4.50 2.79
CA ILE A 273 2.33 -3.69 2.88
C ILE A 273 1.12 -4.61 2.83
N GLU A 274 0.55 -4.90 4.01
CA GLU A 274 -0.41 -5.99 4.15
C GLU A 274 -1.73 -5.62 4.86
N GLY A 275 -2.84 -6.03 4.28
CA GLY A 275 -4.13 -5.99 4.98
C GLY A 275 -4.66 -4.59 5.31
N ASN A 276 -4.36 -3.58 4.51
CA ASN A 276 -4.80 -2.19 4.71
C ASN A 276 -6.10 -1.88 3.96
N GLY A 277 -6.80 -0.82 4.38
CA GLY A 277 -7.85 -0.18 3.58
C GLY A 277 -9.28 -0.71 3.77
N PHE A 278 -9.55 -1.48 4.83
CA PHE A 278 -10.85 -2.13 5.00
C PHE A 278 -11.99 -1.18 5.39
N ASP A 279 -11.66 0.00 5.94
CA ASP A 279 -12.60 0.97 6.51
C ASP A 279 -12.47 2.39 5.90
N GLY A 280 -11.59 2.57 4.91
CA GLY A 280 -11.30 3.88 4.30
C GLY A 280 -10.82 3.75 2.85
N MET A 281 -9.82 4.57 2.46
CA MET A 281 -9.19 4.43 1.15
C MET A 281 -8.55 3.03 1.04
N PRO A 282 -8.89 2.23 0.02
CA PRO A 282 -8.72 0.79 0.14
C PRO A 282 -7.37 0.26 -0.36
N ASP A 283 -6.56 1.12 -0.97
CA ASP A 283 -5.40 0.70 -1.75
C ASP A 283 -4.16 0.58 -0.85
N GLY A 284 -3.26 -0.38 -1.13
CA GLY A 284 -2.01 -0.54 -0.38
C GLY A 284 -1.13 0.70 -0.48
N ILE A 285 -0.87 1.14 -1.72
CA ILE A 285 -0.22 2.40 -2.05
C ILE A 285 -1.15 3.22 -2.95
N ARG A 286 -1.51 4.43 -2.52
CA ARG A 286 -2.32 5.37 -3.31
C ARG A 286 -1.49 6.61 -3.65
N LEU A 287 -1.33 6.91 -4.94
CA LEU A 287 -0.57 8.09 -5.38
C LEU A 287 -1.47 9.12 -6.06
N GLU A 288 -1.44 10.34 -5.56
CA GLU A 288 -2.17 11.52 -6.02
C GLU A 288 -1.26 12.77 -5.92
N GLY A 289 -1.49 13.75 -6.80
CA GLY A 289 -0.73 15.01 -6.85
C GLY A 289 0.39 15.03 -7.90
N ASN A 290 1.32 15.97 -7.75
CA ASN A 290 2.53 16.05 -8.56
C ASN A 290 3.54 14.98 -8.13
N ILE A 291 3.63 13.90 -8.90
CA ILE A 291 4.47 12.74 -8.62
C ILE A 291 5.44 12.52 -9.79
N ASP A 292 6.70 12.87 -9.57
CA ASP A 292 7.74 12.77 -10.59
C ASP A 292 8.94 11.97 -10.11
N ARG A 293 9.46 11.10 -10.99
CA ARG A 293 10.60 10.20 -10.75
C ARG A 293 10.45 9.31 -9.51
N MET A 294 9.23 8.99 -9.11
CA MET A 294 8.96 8.08 -7.99
C MET A 294 9.22 6.62 -8.38
N GLN A 295 9.77 5.85 -7.46
CA GLN A 295 10.05 4.42 -7.64
C GLN A 295 9.34 3.59 -6.57
N ILE A 296 8.62 2.56 -7.00
CA ILE A 296 8.01 1.54 -6.15
C ILE A 296 8.64 0.21 -6.53
N SER A 297 9.57 -0.29 -5.72
CA SER A 297 10.37 -1.46 -6.10
C SER A 297 10.56 -2.51 -5.03
N SER A 298 10.54 -3.79 -5.44
CA SER A 298 10.89 -4.91 -4.54
C SER A 298 10.05 -5.00 -3.26
N ASN A 299 8.81 -4.49 -3.29
CA ASN A 299 7.88 -4.60 -2.16
C ASN A 299 7.07 -5.89 -2.23
N ILE A 300 6.60 -6.36 -1.07
CA ILE A 300 5.51 -7.34 -0.97
C ILE A 300 4.24 -6.56 -0.65
N ILE A 301 3.25 -6.58 -1.55
CA ILE A 301 1.98 -5.88 -1.36
C ILE A 301 0.86 -6.91 -1.43
N CYS A 302 0.20 -7.17 -0.30
CA CYS A 302 -0.65 -8.33 -0.16
C CYS A 302 -1.92 -8.10 0.66
N GLY A 303 -3.03 -8.74 0.29
CA GLY A 303 -4.21 -8.80 1.16
C GLY A 303 -4.91 -7.46 1.40
N ASN A 304 -4.59 -6.39 0.66
CA ASN A 304 -5.22 -5.08 0.84
C ASN A 304 -6.67 -5.08 0.30
N ALA A 305 -7.51 -4.21 0.84
CA ALA A 305 -8.94 -4.17 0.49
C ALA A 305 -9.20 -3.82 -0.98
N GLY A 306 -8.35 -2.98 -1.57
CA GLY A 306 -8.38 -2.47 -2.95
C GLY A 306 -7.13 -2.86 -3.75
N SER A 307 -6.65 -1.96 -4.60
CA SER A 307 -5.48 -2.24 -5.44
C SER A 307 -4.19 -2.28 -4.62
N ALA A 308 -3.16 -2.97 -5.13
CA ALA A 308 -1.82 -2.90 -4.55
C ALA A 308 -1.21 -1.51 -4.75
N VAL A 309 -1.31 -1.00 -5.98
CA VAL A 309 -0.89 0.35 -6.36
C VAL A 309 -2.03 1.02 -7.12
N PHE A 310 -2.48 2.18 -6.66
CA PHE A 310 -3.53 2.96 -7.28
C PHE A 310 -3.05 4.39 -7.59
N LEU A 311 -2.95 4.72 -8.87
CA LEU A 311 -2.63 6.07 -9.32
C LEU A 311 -3.93 6.84 -9.59
N PHE A 312 -4.12 7.94 -8.87
CA PHE A 312 -5.25 8.84 -9.06
C PHE A 312 -4.78 10.16 -9.67
N LYS A 313 -4.83 10.20 -11.01
CA LYS A 313 -4.50 11.39 -11.81
C LYS A 313 -3.18 12.09 -11.39
N PRO A 314 -2.07 11.36 -11.19
CA PRO A 314 -0.81 12.00 -10.86
C PRO A 314 -0.31 12.86 -12.03
N GLU A 315 0.40 13.93 -11.71
CA GLU A 315 1.22 14.67 -12.68
C GLU A 315 2.66 14.15 -12.63
N GLY A 316 3.13 13.54 -13.72
CA GLY A 316 4.48 12.98 -13.82
C GLY A 316 4.50 11.48 -14.05
N ALA A 317 5.70 10.89 -14.09
CA ALA A 317 5.92 9.48 -14.41
C ALA A 317 6.50 8.71 -13.22
N ILE A 318 6.09 7.45 -13.11
CA ILE A 318 6.36 6.58 -11.95
C ILE A 318 6.85 5.23 -12.47
N ARG A 319 7.78 4.61 -11.75
CA ARG A 319 8.23 3.23 -12.00
C ARG A 319 7.71 2.29 -10.91
N VAL A 320 7.02 1.24 -11.31
CA VAL A 320 6.55 0.16 -10.43
C VAL A 320 7.22 -1.13 -10.89
N GLN A 321 8.25 -1.58 -10.16
CA GLN A 321 9.15 -2.62 -10.65
C GLN A 321 9.47 -3.71 -9.62
N ASP A 322 9.62 -4.96 -10.05
CA ASP A 322 10.10 -6.05 -9.19
C ASP A 322 9.27 -6.31 -7.93
N ASN A 323 7.99 -5.91 -7.89
CA ASN A 323 7.14 -6.12 -6.71
C ASN A 323 6.48 -7.50 -6.72
N SER A 324 6.31 -8.10 -5.54
CA SER A 324 5.45 -9.26 -5.34
C SER A 324 4.06 -8.78 -4.91
N ILE A 325 3.08 -8.93 -5.81
CA ILE A 325 1.72 -8.44 -5.63
C ILE A 325 0.78 -9.64 -5.63
N LYS A 326 0.08 -9.87 -4.52
CA LYS A 326 -0.80 -11.04 -4.42
C LYS A 326 -1.99 -10.82 -3.53
N LEU A 327 -3.12 -11.43 -3.86
CA LEU A 327 -4.30 -11.48 -2.99
C LEU A 327 -4.84 -10.09 -2.61
N ASN A 328 -4.59 -9.07 -3.42
CA ASN A 328 -5.17 -7.75 -3.16
C ASN A 328 -6.64 -7.75 -3.61
N SER A 329 -7.30 -6.65 -3.33
CA SER A 329 -8.71 -6.45 -3.66
C SER A 329 -9.65 -7.41 -2.92
N ARG A 330 -9.49 -7.49 -1.59
CA ARG A 330 -10.33 -8.33 -0.72
C ARG A 330 -11.77 -7.84 -0.57
N ILE A 331 -12.05 -6.59 -0.92
CA ILE A 331 -13.41 -6.01 -0.89
C ILE A 331 -13.88 -5.65 -2.30
N TYR A 332 -13.10 -4.86 -3.04
CA TYR A 332 -13.66 -4.11 -4.18
C TYR A 332 -13.54 -4.80 -5.55
N ARG A 333 -12.96 -6.00 -5.68
CA ARG A 333 -12.65 -6.64 -6.99
C ARG A 333 -11.98 -5.70 -8.01
N ARG A 334 -10.96 -4.92 -7.65
CA ARG A 334 -10.19 -3.98 -8.48
C ARG A 334 -8.98 -4.62 -9.15
N SER A 335 -8.33 -3.88 -10.04
CA SER A 335 -7.04 -4.28 -10.61
C SER A 335 -5.92 -4.32 -9.57
N ALA A 336 -4.87 -5.11 -9.82
CA ALA A 336 -3.71 -5.15 -8.91
C ALA A 336 -2.95 -3.81 -8.96
N ILE A 337 -2.70 -3.31 -10.18
CA ILE A 337 -2.13 -1.98 -10.44
C ILE A 337 -3.12 -1.18 -11.28
N HIS A 338 -3.49 0.01 -10.83
CA HIS A 338 -4.36 0.93 -11.56
C HIS A 338 -3.59 2.19 -11.96
N LEU A 339 -3.54 2.48 -13.26
CA LEU A 339 -2.78 3.59 -13.84
C LEU A 339 -3.71 4.66 -14.41
N MET A 340 -3.47 5.90 -13.98
CA MET A 340 -3.96 7.12 -14.61
C MET A 340 -2.75 8.00 -14.89
N GLY A 341 -2.75 8.74 -16.01
CA GLY A 341 -1.62 9.57 -16.38
C GLY A 341 -0.71 8.89 -17.41
N ARG A 342 0.50 9.41 -17.59
CA ARG A 342 1.31 9.11 -18.78
C ARG A 342 2.75 8.76 -18.46
N GLY A 343 3.36 7.93 -19.29
CA GLY A 343 4.78 7.61 -19.21
C GLY A 343 5.16 6.73 -18.01
N HIS A 344 4.20 6.09 -17.35
CA HIS A 344 4.50 5.16 -16.27
C HIS A 344 5.17 3.89 -16.81
N ILE A 345 6.03 3.28 -16.00
CA ILE A 345 6.68 2.01 -16.33
C ILE A 345 6.26 1.00 -15.27
N VAL A 346 5.65 -0.10 -15.70
CA VAL A 346 5.30 -1.25 -14.86
C VAL A 346 6.04 -2.46 -15.40
N SER A 347 7.08 -2.92 -14.70
CA SER A 347 7.85 -4.06 -15.19
C SER A 347 8.28 -5.04 -14.12
N ASP A 348 8.52 -6.29 -14.52
CA ASP A 348 9.12 -7.30 -13.63
C ASP A 348 8.33 -7.63 -12.36
N ASN A 349 7.06 -7.19 -12.27
CA ASN A 349 6.22 -7.49 -11.12
C ASN A 349 5.66 -8.91 -11.25
N ARG A 350 5.50 -9.59 -10.10
CA ARG A 350 4.81 -10.87 -10.00
C ARG A 350 3.43 -10.63 -9.42
N ILE A 351 2.40 -10.73 -10.25
CA ILE A 351 0.99 -10.46 -9.91
C ILE A 351 0.23 -11.78 -9.86
N ASN A 352 -0.30 -12.14 -8.70
CA ASN A 352 -0.93 -13.44 -8.48
C ASN A 352 -2.24 -13.34 -7.70
N ASN A 353 -3.24 -14.16 -8.02
CA ASN A 353 -4.50 -14.29 -7.30
C ASN A 353 -5.22 -12.94 -7.13
N GLN A 354 -5.48 -12.25 -8.23
CA GLN A 354 -6.14 -10.96 -8.25
C GLN A 354 -7.61 -11.10 -8.67
N THR A 355 -8.52 -10.49 -7.91
CA THR A 355 -9.98 -10.56 -8.13
C THR A 355 -10.52 -9.60 -9.21
N GLY A 356 -9.62 -8.93 -9.93
CA GLY A 356 -9.85 -8.04 -11.07
C GLY A 356 -8.71 -8.17 -12.08
N SER A 357 -8.46 -7.17 -12.91
CA SER A 357 -7.38 -7.18 -13.90
C SER A 357 -5.98 -7.09 -13.27
N GLY A 358 -4.93 -7.55 -13.95
CA GLY A 358 -3.56 -7.45 -13.46
C GLY A 358 -3.11 -5.99 -13.41
N VAL A 359 -3.01 -5.37 -14.58
CA VAL A 359 -2.75 -3.93 -14.75
C VAL A 359 -3.88 -3.30 -15.54
N THR A 360 -4.40 -2.18 -15.05
CA THR A 360 -5.41 -1.38 -15.77
C THR A 360 -4.87 -0.01 -16.11
N VAL A 361 -5.12 0.46 -17.33
CA VAL A 361 -4.80 1.83 -17.77
C VAL A 361 -6.07 2.58 -18.08
N ALA A 362 -6.36 3.63 -17.31
CA ALA A 362 -7.58 4.43 -17.48
C ALA A 362 -7.53 5.38 -18.67
N GLY A 363 -8.57 5.45 -19.49
CA GLY A 363 -8.67 6.45 -20.57
C GLY A 363 -8.75 7.92 -20.10
N PHE A 364 -8.94 8.16 -18.79
CA PHE A 364 -8.94 9.49 -18.16
C PHE A 364 -7.81 9.61 -17.13
N PRO A 365 -7.05 10.72 -17.07
CA PRO A 365 -7.16 11.97 -17.83
C PRO A 365 -6.32 11.97 -19.13
N ALA A 366 -6.61 11.06 -20.07
CA ALA A 366 -5.80 10.76 -21.26
C ALA A 366 -4.45 10.10 -20.91
N SER A 367 -4.54 8.86 -20.42
CA SER A 367 -3.38 8.06 -20.07
C SER A 367 -2.76 7.43 -21.31
N ASP A 368 -1.52 7.77 -21.61
CA ASP A 368 -0.76 7.28 -22.78
C ASP A 368 0.69 6.94 -22.40
N ARG A 369 1.39 6.21 -23.29
CA ARG A 369 2.81 5.88 -23.13
C ARG A 369 3.14 5.13 -21.83
N ASN A 370 2.15 4.43 -21.27
CA ASN A 370 2.40 3.59 -20.11
C ASN A 370 2.94 2.25 -20.60
N ILE A 371 4.18 1.94 -20.22
CA ILE A 371 4.91 0.76 -20.68
C ILE A 371 4.75 -0.34 -19.64
N ILE A 372 4.17 -1.47 -20.03
CA ILE A 372 3.85 -2.59 -19.15
C ILE A 372 4.54 -3.83 -19.71
N ARG A 373 5.68 -4.25 -19.16
CA ARG A 373 6.50 -5.31 -19.78
C ARG A 373 7.15 -6.22 -18.77
N ARG A 374 7.42 -7.47 -19.16
CA ARG A 374 8.12 -8.47 -18.31
C ARG A 374 7.45 -8.74 -16.96
N ASN A 375 6.19 -8.35 -16.78
CA ASN A 375 5.39 -8.73 -15.61
C ASN A 375 4.92 -10.19 -15.78
N GLN A 376 4.75 -10.87 -14.64
CA GLN A 376 4.23 -12.23 -14.57
C GLN A 376 2.82 -12.16 -13.97
N PHE A 377 1.86 -12.81 -14.62
CA PHE A 377 0.47 -12.85 -14.22
C PHE A 377 0.03 -14.30 -14.05
N GLN A 378 -0.58 -14.60 -12.91
CA GLN A 378 -1.12 -15.93 -12.60
C GLN A 378 -2.41 -15.79 -11.81
N PHE A 379 -3.41 -16.61 -12.15
CA PHE A 379 -4.70 -16.66 -11.44
C PHE A 379 -5.37 -15.27 -11.34
N ILE A 380 -5.36 -14.54 -12.45
CA ILE A 380 -6.04 -13.25 -12.61
C ILE A 380 -7.48 -13.52 -13.06
N GLU A 381 -8.47 -12.95 -12.36
CA GLU A 381 -9.87 -13.09 -12.74
C GLU A 381 -10.26 -12.21 -13.94
N GLY A 382 -9.65 -11.02 -14.06
CA GLY A 382 -9.80 -10.09 -15.18
C GLY A 382 -8.77 -10.34 -16.31
N LEU A 383 -8.50 -9.31 -17.11
CA LEU A 383 -7.40 -9.36 -18.09
C LEU A 383 -6.05 -9.11 -17.41
N ASP A 384 -4.97 -9.69 -17.93
CA ASP A 384 -3.62 -9.38 -17.43
C ASP A 384 -3.28 -7.89 -17.61
N ILE A 385 -3.64 -7.33 -18.76
CA ILE A 385 -3.57 -5.90 -19.08
C ILE A 385 -4.91 -5.49 -19.69
N ASP A 386 -5.49 -4.42 -19.14
CA ASP A 386 -6.82 -3.92 -19.49
C ASP A 386 -6.75 -2.41 -19.78
N LEU A 387 -7.17 -2.00 -20.97
CA LEU A 387 -7.10 -0.60 -21.41
C LEU A 387 -8.51 0.02 -21.40
N ILE A 388 -8.94 0.56 -20.27
CA ILE A 388 -10.34 0.98 -20.13
C ILE A 388 -10.65 2.29 -20.87
N HIS A 389 -11.85 2.35 -21.43
CA HIS A 389 -12.38 3.52 -22.13
C HIS A 389 -12.80 4.63 -21.15
N ARG A 390 -12.55 5.90 -21.48
CA ARG A 390 -12.78 7.06 -20.59
C ARG A 390 -14.25 7.31 -20.21
N ARG A 391 -15.20 6.74 -20.96
CA ARG A 391 -16.64 6.82 -20.63
C ARG A 391 -17.12 5.67 -19.76
N ASN A 392 -16.28 4.66 -19.54
CA ASN A 392 -16.53 3.54 -18.63
C ASN A 392 -16.07 3.96 -17.24
N VAL A 393 -16.89 4.85 -16.63
CA VAL A 393 -16.67 5.44 -15.30
C VAL A 393 -17.56 4.79 -14.24
N GLY A 394 -18.28 3.72 -14.60
CA GLY A 394 -19.13 3.00 -13.66
C GLY A 394 -18.29 2.25 -12.63
N GLU A 395 -18.87 2.00 -11.46
CA GLU A 395 -18.20 1.22 -10.41
C GLU A 395 -17.69 -0.11 -10.96
N ARG A 396 -18.49 -0.80 -11.80
CA ARG A 396 -18.11 -2.07 -12.45
C ARG A 396 -16.78 -1.99 -13.20
N ASP A 397 -16.52 -0.89 -13.90
CA ASP A 397 -15.34 -0.71 -14.76
C ASP A 397 -14.07 -0.54 -13.92
N PHE A 398 -14.19 0.11 -12.76
CA PHE A 398 -13.12 0.18 -11.75
C PHE A 398 -12.89 -1.13 -11.02
N ARG A 399 -13.87 -2.03 -11.02
CA ARG A 399 -13.75 -3.36 -10.44
C ARG A 399 -13.05 -4.28 -11.44
N VAL A 400 -13.78 -4.79 -12.42
CA VAL A 400 -13.29 -5.89 -13.26
C VAL A 400 -12.70 -5.44 -14.59
N GLY A 401 -12.66 -4.14 -14.87
CA GLY A 401 -12.34 -3.59 -16.19
C GLY A 401 -13.53 -3.60 -17.15
N ASP A 402 -13.32 -3.12 -18.38
CA ASP A 402 -14.33 -3.14 -19.46
C ASP A 402 -14.13 -4.29 -20.46
N GLY A 403 -13.07 -5.07 -20.28
CA GLY A 403 -12.77 -6.26 -21.07
C GLY A 403 -12.08 -5.93 -22.38
N ARG A 404 -11.96 -6.94 -23.26
CA ARG A 404 -11.15 -6.79 -24.48
C ARG A 404 -11.70 -5.69 -25.38
N ASN A 405 -10.80 -4.81 -25.79
CA ASN A 405 -11.14 -3.72 -26.66
C ASN A 405 -11.32 -4.20 -28.13
N PRO A 406 -12.34 -3.70 -28.86
CA PRO A 406 -12.36 -3.83 -30.32
C PRO A 406 -11.12 -3.19 -30.96
N LYS A 407 -10.79 -3.62 -32.19
CA LYS A 407 -9.69 -3.07 -32.97
C LYS A 407 -9.77 -1.54 -33.06
N ARG A 408 -8.62 -0.90 -33.02
CA ARG A 408 -8.46 0.54 -33.21
C ARG A 408 -8.77 0.93 -34.66
N ASP A 409 -9.97 1.44 -34.86
CA ASP A 409 -10.55 1.75 -36.18
C ASP A 409 -10.69 3.26 -36.45
N SER A 410 -10.46 4.12 -35.46
CA SER A 410 -10.71 5.55 -35.55
C SER A 410 -9.79 6.41 -34.70
N TYR A 411 -9.66 7.68 -35.06
CA TYR A 411 -8.94 8.69 -34.27
C TYR A 411 -9.55 8.86 -32.87
N TYR A 412 -10.89 8.89 -32.77
CA TYR A 412 -11.58 9.08 -31.49
C TYR A 412 -11.28 7.94 -30.52
N ARG A 413 -11.18 6.70 -31.01
CA ARG A 413 -10.81 5.55 -30.19
C ARG A 413 -9.43 5.69 -29.55
N ARG A 414 -8.47 6.29 -30.27
CA ARG A 414 -7.12 6.58 -29.76
C ARG A 414 -7.16 7.52 -28.59
N VAL A 415 -7.92 8.61 -28.67
CA VAL A 415 -7.94 9.56 -27.56
C VAL A 415 -8.74 9.00 -26.38
N ASP A 416 -9.80 8.25 -26.62
CA ASP A 416 -10.77 7.86 -25.58
C ASP A 416 -10.40 6.63 -24.74
N THR A 417 -9.27 5.96 -25.01
CA THR A 417 -8.89 4.68 -24.36
C THR A 417 -7.48 4.77 -23.79
N GLY A 418 -7.21 4.05 -22.70
CA GLY A 418 -5.84 3.93 -22.18
C GLY A 418 -4.84 3.50 -23.26
N ASN A 419 -3.61 4.03 -23.19
CA ASN A 419 -2.51 3.73 -24.14
C ASN A 419 -2.90 3.85 -25.61
N ALA A 420 -3.74 4.84 -25.91
CA ALA A 420 -4.24 5.12 -27.25
C ALA A 420 -4.91 3.94 -27.98
N ALA A 421 -5.49 2.99 -27.24
CA ALA A 421 -6.05 1.75 -27.77
C ALA A 421 -5.10 1.02 -28.72
N ILE A 422 -3.79 0.98 -28.42
CA ILE A 422 -2.84 0.19 -29.20
C ILE A 422 -3.36 -1.26 -29.33
N ASN A 423 -3.37 -1.78 -30.56
CA ASN A 423 -3.99 -3.07 -30.86
C ASN A 423 -3.19 -4.20 -30.20
N SER A 424 -3.88 -5.17 -29.61
CA SER A 424 -3.25 -6.44 -29.23
C SER A 424 -2.66 -7.14 -30.46
N PRO A 425 -1.52 -7.85 -30.32
CA PRO A 425 -1.04 -8.74 -31.37
C PRO A 425 -2.09 -9.79 -31.73
N GLU A 426 -2.11 -10.18 -33.00
CA GLU A 426 -2.94 -11.27 -33.53
C GLU A 426 -2.04 -12.33 -34.13
N PHE A 427 -2.12 -13.55 -33.61
CA PHE A 427 -1.49 -14.71 -34.25
C PHE A 427 -2.28 -15.12 -35.50
N LEU A 428 -1.59 -15.59 -36.54
CA LEU A 428 -2.24 -16.00 -37.80
C LEU A 428 -3.00 -17.34 -37.69
N ALA A 429 -2.78 -18.10 -36.62
CA ALA A 429 -3.47 -19.34 -36.33
C ALA A 429 -3.83 -19.42 -34.84
N ASN A 430 -4.93 -20.11 -34.53
CA ASN A 430 -5.31 -20.44 -33.16
C ASN A 430 -4.53 -21.65 -32.60
N VAL A 431 -3.96 -22.47 -33.49
CA VAL A 431 -3.13 -23.63 -33.17
C VAL A 431 -1.90 -23.62 -34.08
N PHE A 432 -0.71 -23.74 -33.49
CA PHE A 432 0.54 -23.93 -34.22
C PHE A 432 1.05 -25.35 -34.02
N ASN A 433 1.55 -25.96 -35.09
CA ASN A 433 2.02 -27.33 -35.06
C ASN A 433 3.53 -27.38 -34.79
N ARG A 434 3.92 -28.31 -33.92
CA ARG A 434 5.30 -28.72 -33.73
C ARG A 434 5.69 -29.67 -34.86
N ILE A 435 6.77 -29.34 -35.57
CA ILE A 435 7.33 -30.10 -36.70
C ILE A 435 8.83 -30.25 -36.46
N ASP A 436 9.32 -31.49 -36.44
CA ASP A 436 10.73 -31.84 -36.15
C ASP A 436 11.25 -31.18 -34.86
N GLY A 437 10.41 -31.15 -33.84
CA GLY A 437 10.73 -30.57 -32.55
C GLY A 437 10.63 -29.05 -32.47
N LYS A 438 10.29 -28.37 -33.56
CA LYS A 438 10.27 -26.91 -33.66
C LYS A 438 8.87 -26.37 -33.92
N VAL A 439 8.59 -25.17 -33.44
CA VAL A 439 7.32 -24.47 -33.66
C VAL A 439 7.61 -23.13 -34.32
N GLY A 440 7.10 -22.93 -35.54
CA GLY A 440 7.05 -21.62 -36.17
C GLY A 440 5.78 -20.89 -35.75
N ILE A 441 5.93 -19.66 -35.28
CA ILE A 441 4.80 -18.77 -34.98
C ILE A 441 4.86 -17.55 -35.89
N ASP A 442 3.70 -17.12 -36.37
CA ASP A 442 3.54 -15.95 -37.23
C ASP A 442 2.33 -15.14 -36.74
N GLY A 443 2.42 -13.82 -36.85
CA GLY A 443 1.36 -12.91 -36.42
C GLY A 443 1.48 -11.53 -37.03
N ILE A 444 0.51 -10.69 -36.68
CA ILE A 444 0.44 -9.27 -37.00
C ILE A 444 0.29 -8.44 -35.73
N ALA A 445 0.90 -7.27 -35.71
CA ALA A 445 0.77 -6.25 -34.69
C ALA A 445 0.82 -4.87 -35.36
N ASP A 446 0.66 -3.80 -34.58
CA ASP A 446 0.90 -2.46 -35.11
C ASP A 446 2.35 -2.35 -35.66
N PRO A 447 2.57 -1.69 -36.81
CA PRO A 447 3.89 -1.60 -37.44
C PRO A 447 4.98 -1.08 -36.51
N ASN A 448 6.17 -1.66 -36.58
CA ASN A 448 7.36 -1.28 -35.81
C ASN A 448 7.26 -1.46 -34.28
N THR A 449 6.18 -2.05 -33.76
CA THR A 449 6.05 -2.35 -32.33
C THR A 449 6.95 -3.51 -31.89
N GLU A 450 7.31 -3.52 -30.61
CA GLU A 450 7.93 -4.68 -29.99
C GLU A 450 6.85 -5.63 -29.45
N VAL A 451 6.93 -6.91 -29.81
CA VAL A 451 5.99 -7.95 -29.42
C VAL A 451 6.66 -8.88 -28.43
N ASP A 452 6.20 -8.84 -27.19
CA ASP A 452 6.63 -9.76 -26.14
C ASP A 452 5.73 -11.01 -26.18
N ILE A 453 6.34 -12.18 -26.37
CA ILE A 453 5.63 -13.46 -26.51
C ILE A 453 5.85 -14.28 -25.26
N TYR A 454 4.74 -14.70 -24.65
CA TYR A 454 4.72 -15.35 -23.36
C TYR A 454 4.17 -16.76 -23.45
N ARG A 455 4.70 -17.62 -22.59
CA ARG A 455 4.02 -18.85 -22.19
C ARG A 455 2.99 -18.53 -21.12
N VAL A 456 1.80 -19.09 -21.29
CA VAL A 456 0.65 -18.90 -20.40
C VAL A 456 0.60 -20.02 -19.36
N ARG A 457 0.44 -19.62 -18.09
CA ARG A 457 0.27 -20.49 -16.90
C ARG A 457 -0.73 -19.84 -15.96
N GLY A 458 -1.54 -20.61 -15.24
CA GLY A 458 -2.60 -20.06 -14.38
C GLY A 458 -3.55 -19.08 -15.08
N LYS A 459 -3.76 -19.24 -16.40
CA LYS A 459 -4.51 -18.34 -17.31
C LYS A 459 -3.88 -16.97 -17.62
N GLY A 460 -2.69 -16.64 -17.10
CA GLY A 460 -2.03 -15.36 -17.35
C GLY A 460 -0.67 -15.47 -18.04
N LEU A 461 -0.13 -14.34 -18.52
CA LEU A 461 1.23 -14.24 -19.07
C LEU A 461 2.27 -14.55 -17.98
N SER A 462 2.84 -15.76 -17.97
CA SER A 462 3.66 -16.21 -16.84
C SER A 462 5.17 -16.19 -17.09
N GLU A 463 5.61 -16.48 -18.30
CA GLU A 463 7.03 -16.58 -18.65
C GLU A 463 7.25 -15.88 -19.99
N LEU A 464 8.06 -14.83 -20.00
CA LEU A 464 8.50 -14.20 -21.25
C LEU A 464 9.44 -15.15 -21.98
N LEU A 465 9.07 -15.57 -23.18
CA LEU A 465 9.89 -16.45 -24.01
C LEU A 465 10.84 -15.65 -24.90
N ILE A 466 10.32 -14.61 -25.55
CA ILE A 466 11.09 -13.80 -26.49
C ILE A 466 10.40 -12.44 -26.73
N THR A 467 11.20 -11.44 -27.09
CA THR A 467 10.73 -10.18 -27.67
C THR A 467 11.13 -10.15 -29.15
N VAL A 468 10.18 -9.91 -30.04
CA VAL A 468 10.41 -9.72 -31.48
C VAL A 468 9.93 -8.34 -31.92
N LYS A 469 10.41 -7.86 -33.07
CA LYS A 469 9.96 -6.58 -33.63
C LYS A 469 9.05 -6.84 -34.83
N ALA A 470 7.88 -6.21 -34.84
CA ALA A 470 7.01 -6.19 -36.01
C ALA A 470 7.63 -5.34 -37.12
N ASP A 471 7.57 -5.80 -38.36
CA ASP A 471 8.10 -5.08 -39.51
C ASP A 471 7.24 -3.85 -39.88
N SER A 472 7.63 -3.15 -40.95
CA SER A 472 6.89 -1.98 -41.46
C SER A 472 5.46 -2.29 -41.92
N GLN A 473 5.15 -3.57 -42.17
CA GLN A 473 3.81 -4.05 -42.53
C GLN A 473 3.08 -4.65 -41.32
N GLY A 474 3.67 -4.58 -40.12
CA GLY A 474 3.11 -5.13 -38.89
C GLY A 474 3.33 -6.63 -38.70
N LYS A 475 4.06 -7.32 -39.58
CA LYS A 475 4.26 -8.77 -39.45
C LYS A 475 5.36 -9.09 -38.44
N PHE A 476 5.15 -10.13 -37.65
CA PHE A 476 6.18 -10.71 -36.78
C PHE A 476 6.18 -12.24 -36.90
N SER A 477 7.36 -12.85 -36.70
CA SER A 477 7.53 -14.30 -36.74
C SER A 477 8.67 -14.74 -35.84
N HIS A 478 8.58 -15.94 -35.26
CA HIS A 478 9.67 -16.55 -34.52
C HIS A 478 9.62 -18.08 -34.61
N ARG A 479 10.77 -18.74 -34.43
CA ARG A 479 10.85 -20.21 -34.40
C ARG A 479 11.40 -20.66 -33.05
N PHE A 480 10.62 -21.43 -32.32
CA PHE A 480 11.01 -22.02 -31.04
C PHE A 480 11.50 -23.44 -31.18
N ASP A 481 12.49 -23.81 -30.37
CA ASP A 481 13.02 -25.17 -30.26
C ASP A 481 12.55 -25.89 -28.97
N ASN A 482 11.94 -25.18 -28.02
CA ASN A 482 11.65 -25.64 -26.66
C ASN A 482 10.17 -25.47 -26.24
N LEU A 483 9.26 -25.45 -27.20
CA LEU A 483 7.81 -25.52 -26.94
C LEU A 483 7.31 -26.95 -27.04
N GLU A 484 6.41 -27.31 -26.13
CA GLU A 484 5.81 -28.65 -26.06
C GLU A 484 4.35 -28.64 -26.50
N ALA A 485 3.86 -29.77 -26.99
CA ALA A 485 2.43 -29.90 -27.28
C ALA A 485 1.60 -29.76 -25.99
N GLY A 486 0.54 -28.95 -26.06
CA GLY A 486 -0.25 -28.54 -24.91
C GLY A 486 0.18 -27.19 -24.31
N ASP A 487 1.35 -26.65 -24.69
CA ASP A 487 1.70 -25.27 -24.33
C ASP A 487 0.67 -24.29 -24.90
N THR A 488 0.45 -23.21 -24.16
CA THR A 488 -0.40 -22.10 -24.54
C THR A 488 0.45 -20.84 -24.56
N LEU A 489 0.34 -20.06 -25.63
CA LEU A 489 1.04 -18.79 -25.80
C LEU A 489 0.07 -17.64 -25.85
N SER A 490 0.56 -16.46 -25.50
CA SER A 490 -0.08 -15.18 -25.72
C SER A 490 1.00 -14.11 -25.92
N ALA A 491 0.61 -12.88 -26.26
CA ALA A 491 1.54 -11.80 -26.55
C ALA A 491 0.97 -10.43 -26.19
N ILE A 492 1.85 -9.44 -26.09
CA ILE A 492 1.53 -8.02 -25.99
C ILE A 492 2.40 -7.24 -26.97
N ALA A 493 1.88 -6.13 -27.50
CA ALA A 493 2.65 -5.18 -28.31
C ALA A 493 2.97 -3.94 -27.47
N THR A 494 4.17 -3.41 -27.64
CA THR A 494 4.58 -2.13 -27.06
C THR A 494 5.03 -1.19 -28.16
N ASP A 495 4.41 -0.01 -28.19
CA ASP A 495 4.83 1.13 -28.97
C ASP A 495 5.40 2.20 -28.02
N PRO A 496 6.60 2.76 -28.27
CA PRO A 496 7.18 3.79 -27.41
C PRO A 496 6.37 5.10 -27.37
N GLU A 497 5.58 5.40 -28.41
CA GLU A 497 4.73 6.59 -28.51
C GLU A 497 3.33 6.39 -27.92
N PHE A 498 2.80 5.16 -27.93
CA PHE A 498 1.43 4.92 -27.46
C PHE A 498 1.34 4.15 -26.14
N GLY A 499 2.29 3.28 -25.84
CA GLY A 499 2.30 2.41 -24.67
C GLY A 499 2.15 0.93 -25.02
N THR A 500 1.77 0.12 -24.03
CA THR A 500 1.56 -1.32 -24.19
C THR A 500 0.08 -1.67 -24.41
N SER A 501 -0.17 -2.67 -25.26
CA SER A 501 -1.49 -3.22 -25.60
C SER A 501 -2.08 -4.09 -24.50
N GLU A 502 -3.35 -4.42 -24.67
CA GLU A 502 -3.93 -5.60 -24.01
C GLU A 502 -3.26 -6.88 -24.51
N THR A 503 -3.61 -7.99 -23.87
CA THR A 503 -3.11 -9.31 -24.26
C THR A 503 -3.71 -9.79 -25.57
N ALA A 504 -2.96 -10.58 -26.33
CA ALA A 504 -3.45 -11.31 -27.49
C ALA A 504 -4.43 -12.42 -27.06
N TYR A 505 -5.15 -12.98 -28.04
CA TYR A 505 -5.86 -14.24 -27.81
C TYR A 505 -4.87 -15.38 -27.62
N HIS A 506 -5.25 -16.33 -26.76
CA HIS A 506 -4.42 -17.50 -26.49
C HIS A 506 -4.36 -18.40 -27.72
N VAL A 507 -3.17 -18.88 -28.03
CA VAL A 507 -2.95 -19.90 -29.06
C VAL A 507 -2.33 -21.13 -28.44
N ARG A 508 -2.59 -22.30 -29.02
CA ARG A 508 -2.11 -23.57 -28.48
C ARG A 508 -1.08 -24.23 -29.39
N ILE A 509 -0.17 -24.98 -28.78
CA ILE A 509 0.80 -25.80 -29.50
C ILE A 509 0.28 -27.24 -29.58
N ALA A 510 0.30 -27.81 -30.78
CA ALA A 510 -0.12 -29.18 -31.04
C ALA A 510 1.00 -29.98 -31.72
N GLU A 511 0.96 -31.31 -31.60
CA GLU A 511 1.68 -32.17 -32.54
C GLU A 511 0.93 -32.21 -33.87
N LEU A 512 1.67 -32.31 -34.97
CA LEU A 512 1.08 -32.36 -36.31
C LEU A 512 0.07 -33.52 -36.42
N ASN A 513 -1.14 -33.22 -36.89
CA ASN A 513 -2.26 -34.18 -37.04
C ASN A 513 -2.72 -34.85 -35.74
N GLN A 514 -2.41 -34.28 -34.58
CA GLN A 514 -2.89 -34.76 -33.29
C GLN A 514 -3.81 -33.74 -32.62
N PRO A 515 -4.81 -34.18 -31.83
CA PRO A 515 -5.58 -33.27 -31.01
C PRO A 515 -4.68 -32.59 -29.96
N VAL A 516 -4.97 -31.33 -29.64
CA VAL A 516 -4.18 -30.58 -28.67
C VAL A 516 -4.31 -31.20 -27.27
N PRO A 517 -3.20 -31.66 -26.64
CA PRO A 517 -3.25 -32.24 -25.31
C PRO A 517 -3.91 -31.30 -24.30
N VAL A 518 -4.91 -31.78 -23.56
CA VAL A 518 -5.52 -31.00 -22.47
C VAL A 518 -4.58 -31.09 -21.27
N ARG A 519 -3.99 -29.97 -20.88
CA ARG A 519 -3.16 -29.91 -19.67
C ARG A 519 -4.08 -29.87 -18.44
N PRO A 520 -3.78 -30.62 -17.37
CA PRO A 520 -4.52 -30.50 -16.13
C PRO A 520 -4.56 -29.04 -15.66
N PRO A 521 -5.68 -28.58 -15.07
CA PRO A 521 -5.74 -27.24 -14.51
C PRO A 521 -4.67 -27.10 -13.43
N GLU A 522 -3.87 -26.04 -13.53
CA GLU A 522 -2.88 -25.72 -12.51
C GLU A 522 -3.58 -25.28 -11.23
N THR A 523 -3.11 -25.79 -10.10
CA THR A 523 -3.61 -25.44 -8.77
C THR A 523 -2.72 -24.35 -8.15
N SER A 524 -3.34 -23.40 -7.45
CA SER A 524 -2.60 -22.40 -6.68
C SER A 524 -2.31 -22.93 -5.26
N PRO A 525 -1.10 -22.72 -4.71
CA PRO A 525 -0.84 -23.02 -3.30
C PRO A 525 -1.70 -22.14 -2.38
N PRO A 526 -1.82 -22.50 -1.08
CA PRO A 526 -2.59 -21.70 -0.13
C PRO A 526 -2.16 -20.23 -0.10
N PRO A 527 -3.10 -19.29 0.03
CA PRO A 527 -2.81 -17.87 0.01
C PRO A 527 -1.99 -17.47 1.25
N GLN A 528 -0.76 -17.00 1.05
CA GLN A 528 0.11 -16.47 2.11
C GLN A 528 0.82 -15.20 1.65
N CYS A 529 0.78 -14.16 2.47
CA CYS A 529 1.48 -12.91 2.19
C CYS A 529 3.00 -13.02 2.32
N THR A 530 3.50 -13.62 3.41
CA THR A 530 4.92 -13.79 3.69
C THR A 530 5.24 -15.17 4.26
N THR A 531 6.48 -15.60 4.13
CA THR A 531 6.97 -16.83 4.75
C THR A 531 7.58 -16.50 6.12
N PRO A 532 7.01 -16.99 7.24
CA PRO A 532 7.62 -16.78 8.55
C PRO A 532 8.98 -17.51 8.62
N PRO A 533 9.98 -16.98 9.34
CA PRO A 533 11.23 -17.68 9.59
C PRO A 533 10.96 -19.06 10.19
N PRO A 534 11.79 -20.08 9.87
CA PRO A 534 11.66 -21.40 10.46
C PRO A 534 11.62 -21.29 11.99
N PRO A 535 10.58 -21.81 12.67
CA PRO A 535 10.56 -21.80 14.12
C PRO A 535 11.75 -22.62 14.67
N VAL A 536 12.29 -22.19 15.81
CA VAL A 536 13.21 -23.02 16.58
C VAL A 536 12.47 -24.32 16.92
N ALA A 537 13.03 -25.46 16.52
CA ALA A 537 12.34 -26.74 16.48
C ALA A 537 11.65 -27.09 17.81
N ILE A 538 10.32 -26.98 17.83
CA ILE A 538 9.45 -27.66 18.79
C ILE A 538 8.72 -28.73 18.00
N ALA A 539 8.75 -29.97 18.49
CA ALA A 539 8.15 -31.10 17.80
C ALA A 539 6.67 -30.82 17.48
N PRO A 540 6.23 -31.01 16.23
CA PRO A 540 4.84 -30.80 15.87
C PRO A 540 3.96 -31.79 16.65
N PRO A 541 2.81 -31.35 17.19
CA PRO A 541 1.82 -32.30 17.67
C PRO A 541 1.37 -33.20 16.51
N PRO A 542 1.07 -34.49 16.77
CA PRO A 542 0.72 -35.43 15.72
C PRO A 542 -0.57 -34.99 14.99
N PRO A 543 -0.63 -35.14 13.65
CA PRO A 543 -1.82 -34.81 12.89
C PRO A 543 -2.96 -35.76 13.27
N THR A 544 -4.02 -35.20 13.86
CA THR A 544 -5.31 -35.87 13.97
C THR A 544 -6.05 -35.79 12.63
N VAL A 545 -6.65 -36.91 12.22
CA VAL A 545 -7.57 -37.04 11.06
C VAL A 545 -8.57 -35.87 11.05
N PRO A 546 -8.80 -35.17 9.92
CA PRO A 546 -9.74 -34.06 9.90
C PRO A 546 -11.16 -34.60 10.14
N PRO A 547 -11.83 -34.25 11.27
CA PRO A 547 -13.26 -34.49 11.41
C PRO A 547 -14.03 -33.61 10.42
N THR A 548 -15.22 -34.05 10.01
CA THR A 548 -16.19 -33.17 9.35
C THR A 548 -16.41 -31.93 10.22
N LEU A 549 -16.12 -30.74 9.69
CA LEU A 549 -16.25 -29.50 10.44
C LEU A 549 -17.68 -28.98 10.35
N GLN A 550 -18.38 -29.01 11.47
CA GLN A 550 -19.69 -28.40 11.61
C GLN A 550 -19.54 -26.94 12.05
N LEU A 551 -19.78 -26.02 11.13
CA LEU A 551 -19.59 -24.58 11.36
C LEU A 551 -20.89 -23.80 11.16
N PRO A 552 -21.14 -22.72 11.92
CA PRO A 552 -22.26 -21.84 11.66
C PRO A 552 -22.24 -21.31 10.22
N ARG A 553 -23.40 -21.18 9.58
CA ARG A 553 -23.53 -20.56 8.24
C ARG A 553 -23.56 -19.04 8.30
N GLN A 554 -24.03 -18.46 9.41
CA GLN A 554 -24.31 -17.02 9.46
C GLN A 554 -24.33 -16.46 10.89
N VAL A 555 -24.26 -15.13 10.97
CA VAL A 555 -24.55 -14.30 12.16
C VAL A 555 -25.56 -13.22 11.82
N HIS A 556 -26.32 -12.73 12.81
CA HIS A 556 -27.45 -11.82 12.65
C HIS A 556 -27.23 -10.44 13.28
N PHE A 557 -27.95 -9.44 12.77
CA PHE A 557 -27.84 -8.04 13.18
C PHE A 557 -29.20 -7.44 13.57
N ALA A 558 -29.16 -6.47 14.49
CA ALA A 558 -30.31 -5.64 14.81
C ALA A 558 -30.71 -4.74 13.63
N LEU A 559 -31.92 -4.18 13.70
CA LEU A 559 -32.42 -3.26 12.68
C LEU A 559 -31.49 -2.06 12.56
N ASP A 560 -31.10 -1.75 11.32
CA ASP A 560 -30.25 -0.60 10.98
C ASP A 560 -28.87 -0.57 11.66
N GLU A 561 -28.45 -1.69 12.24
CA GLU A 561 -27.18 -1.82 12.95
C GLU A 561 -26.19 -2.73 12.22
N ASP A 562 -24.90 -2.46 12.45
CA ASP A 562 -23.74 -3.22 12.01
C ASP A 562 -22.81 -3.65 13.17
N PHE A 563 -23.26 -3.49 14.42
CA PHE A 563 -22.54 -3.93 15.61
C PHE A 563 -22.70 -5.44 15.85
N ILE A 564 -21.62 -6.09 16.28
CA ILE A 564 -21.62 -7.51 16.65
C ILE A 564 -22.16 -7.65 18.08
N SER A 565 -23.29 -8.33 18.23
CA SER A 565 -23.87 -8.62 19.55
C SER A 565 -23.00 -9.63 20.32
N LYS A 566 -23.15 -9.68 21.65
CA LYS A 566 -22.49 -10.71 22.47
C LYS A 566 -22.87 -12.15 22.06
N ALA A 567 -24.08 -12.35 21.54
CA ALA A 567 -24.53 -13.65 21.05
C ALA A 567 -23.82 -13.99 19.74
N SER A 568 -23.76 -13.04 18.80
CA SER A 568 -23.06 -13.20 17.51
C SER A 568 -21.55 -13.42 17.70
N ALA A 569 -20.93 -12.76 18.68
CA ALA A 569 -19.52 -12.99 19.03
C ALA A 569 -19.25 -14.46 19.38
N LYS A 570 -20.10 -15.09 20.19
CA LYS A 570 -19.98 -16.53 20.53
C LYS A 570 -20.11 -17.44 19.31
N VAL A 571 -20.92 -17.05 18.33
CA VAL A 571 -21.05 -17.78 17.05
C VAL A 571 -19.75 -17.63 16.24
N LEU A 572 -19.19 -16.42 16.18
CA LEU A 572 -17.93 -16.14 15.48
C LEU A 572 -16.74 -16.86 16.12
N ASP A 573 -16.72 -17.04 17.44
CA ASP A 573 -15.64 -17.77 18.14
C ASP A 573 -15.53 -19.24 17.66
N LYS A 574 -16.64 -19.86 17.26
CA LYS A 574 -16.65 -21.19 16.62
C LYS A 574 -15.92 -21.16 15.26
N ILE A 575 -16.15 -20.12 14.46
CA ILE A 575 -15.45 -19.90 13.18
C ILE A 575 -13.96 -19.65 13.39
N ILE A 576 -13.59 -18.80 14.35
CA ILE A 576 -12.19 -18.48 14.68
C ILE A 576 -11.42 -19.73 15.08
N THR A 577 -11.99 -20.55 15.95
CA THR A 577 -11.39 -21.81 16.39
C THR A 577 -11.05 -22.71 15.19
N ALA A 578 -11.97 -22.82 14.22
CA ALA A 578 -11.75 -23.59 13.01
C ALA A 578 -10.69 -22.95 12.09
N LEU A 579 -10.75 -21.64 11.83
CA LEU A 579 -9.78 -20.97 10.98
C LEU A 579 -8.35 -21.01 11.56
N ASN A 580 -8.21 -20.98 12.88
CA ASN A 580 -6.91 -21.16 13.56
C ASN A 580 -6.39 -22.60 13.45
N SER A 581 -7.28 -23.58 13.59
CA SER A 581 -6.91 -25.00 13.50
C SER A 581 -6.59 -25.43 12.06
N TYR A 582 -7.21 -24.78 11.06
CA TYR A 582 -7.07 -25.11 9.65
C TYR A 582 -6.68 -23.85 8.85
N PRO A 583 -5.37 -23.53 8.76
CA PRO A 583 -4.89 -22.28 8.16
C PRO A 583 -5.13 -22.19 6.64
N THR A 584 -5.51 -23.27 5.97
CA THR A 584 -5.83 -23.30 4.54
C THR A 584 -7.25 -22.89 4.20
N ILE A 585 -8.15 -22.89 5.18
CA ILE A 585 -9.53 -22.48 4.97
C ILE A 585 -9.55 -20.97 4.71
N THR A 586 -10.20 -20.54 3.64
CA THR A 586 -10.51 -19.13 3.38
C THR A 586 -11.99 -18.87 3.57
N LEU A 587 -12.34 -17.63 3.88
CA LEU A 587 -13.69 -17.23 4.25
C LEU A 587 -14.13 -16.06 3.38
N GLU A 588 -15.27 -16.20 2.70
CA GLU A 588 -16.00 -15.08 2.11
C GLU A 588 -17.21 -14.74 2.98
N LEU A 589 -17.32 -13.46 3.32
CA LEU A 589 -18.37 -12.86 4.14
C LEU A 589 -19.32 -12.09 3.24
N VAL A 590 -20.59 -12.46 3.19
CA VAL A 590 -21.60 -11.79 2.35
C VAL A 590 -22.68 -11.20 3.24
N GLY A 591 -22.81 -9.87 3.21
CA GLY A 591 -23.77 -9.15 4.02
C GLY A 591 -25.12 -8.98 3.34
N HIS A 592 -26.18 -9.16 4.12
CA HIS A 592 -27.56 -9.07 3.70
C HIS A 592 -28.36 -8.11 4.60
N THR A 593 -29.43 -7.57 4.04
CA THR A 593 -30.36 -6.67 4.72
C THR A 593 -31.79 -7.08 4.46
N ASP A 594 -32.71 -6.57 5.28
CA ASP A 594 -34.14 -6.65 5.01
C ASP A 594 -34.58 -5.57 3.98
N PRO A 595 -35.76 -5.69 3.35
CA PRO A 595 -36.11 -4.95 2.14
C PRO A 595 -36.71 -3.56 2.40
N ARG A 596 -36.62 -3.02 3.63
CA ARG A 596 -37.37 -1.80 3.99
C ARG A 596 -36.70 -0.49 3.58
N ALA A 597 -35.45 -0.53 3.15
CA ALA A 597 -34.69 0.65 2.71
C ALA A 597 -34.41 0.60 1.20
N THR A 598 -33.74 1.63 0.67
CA THR A 598 -33.36 1.63 -0.75
C THR A 598 -32.27 0.60 -1.03
N ASP A 599 -32.25 0.02 -2.24
CA ASP A 599 -31.23 -0.96 -2.66
C ASP A 599 -29.80 -0.43 -2.44
N ALA A 600 -29.53 0.83 -2.78
CA ALA A 600 -28.23 1.46 -2.56
C ALA A 600 -27.86 1.54 -1.07
N TYR A 601 -28.81 1.94 -0.21
CA TYR A 601 -28.61 1.96 1.23
C TYR A 601 -28.33 0.56 1.78
N ASN A 602 -29.10 -0.42 1.32
CA ASN A 602 -29.04 -1.80 1.75
C ASN A 602 -27.74 -2.49 1.34
N ILE A 603 -27.23 -2.20 0.14
CA ILE A 603 -25.90 -2.64 -0.28
C ILE A 603 -24.82 -2.10 0.66
N GLU A 604 -24.86 -0.82 1.01
CA GLU A 604 -23.87 -0.22 1.92
C GLU A 604 -24.01 -0.78 3.34
N LEU A 605 -25.22 -0.93 3.88
CA LEU A 605 -25.44 -1.51 5.22
C LEU A 605 -24.97 -2.96 5.29
N GLY A 606 -25.26 -3.78 4.28
CA GLY A 606 -24.73 -5.15 4.20
C GLY A 606 -23.19 -5.19 4.14
N LEU A 607 -22.58 -4.22 3.47
CA LEU A 607 -21.13 -4.11 3.39
C LEU A 607 -20.53 -3.74 4.76
N ARG A 608 -21.13 -2.78 5.46
CA ARG A 608 -20.74 -2.40 6.83
C ARG A 608 -20.80 -3.59 7.79
N ARG A 609 -21.86 -4.39 7.76
CA ARG A 609 -21.99 -5.62 8.58
C ARG A 609 -20.87 -6.63 8.31
N SER A 610 -20.58 -6.87 7.03
CA SER A 610 -19.53 -7.81 6.64
C SER A 610 -18.14 -7.32 7.02
N ARG A 611 -17.90 -5.99 6.95
CA ARG A 611 -16.69 -5.36 7.48
C ARG A 611 -16.59 -5.52 8.99
N SER A 612 -17.67 -5.35 9.74
CA SER A 612 -17.68 -5.58 11.19
C SER A 612 -17.25 -7.01 11.54
N VAL A 613 -17.80 -8.01 10.85
CA VAL A 613 -17.38 -9.42 11.02
C VAL A 613 -15.92 -9.62 10.64
N SER A 614 -15.48 -9.10 9.49
CA SER A 614 -14.09 -9.18 9.05
C SER A 614 -13.14 -8.56 10.08
N ARG A 615 -13.46 -7.38 10.60
CA ARG A 615 -12.68 -6.69 11.64
C ARG A 615 -12.60 -7.52 12.92
N TYR A 616 -13.70 -8.13 13.35
CA TYR A 616 -13.72 -9.03 14.51
C TYR A 616 -12.79 -10.23 14.32
N LEU A 617 -12.86 -10.91 13.16
CA LEU A 617 -12.00 -12.05 12.86
C LEU A 617 -10.51 -11.67 12.78
N ARG A 618 -10.20 -10.53 12.14
CA ARG A 618 -8.85 -9.99 12.01
C ARG A 618 -8.25 -9.65 13.38
N ASN A 619 -9.04 -9.02 14.26
CA ASN A 619 -8.62 -8.72 15.64
C ASN A 619 -8.35 -9.99 16.47
N GLN A 620 -8.89 -11.14 16.07
CA GLN A 620 -8.65 -12.45 16.68
C GLN A 620 -7.48 -13.21 16.00
N GLY A 621 -6.70 -12.52 15.17
CA GLY A 621 -5.49 -13.05 14.56
C GLY A 621 -5.69 -13.73 13.20
N ILE A 622 -6.91 -13.72 12.64
CA ILE A 622 -7.12 -14.28 11.30
C ILE A 622 -6.50 -13.37 10.24
N ALA A 623 -5.59 -13.94 9.44
CA ALA A 623 -4.85 -13.23 8.41
C ALA A 623 -5.80 -12.57 7.36
N PRO A 624 -5.64 -11.27 7.03
CA PRO A 624 -6.54 -10.55 6.13
C PRO A 624 -6.71 -11.19 4.75
N GLU A 625 -5.66 -11.80 4.20
CA GLU A 625 -5.67 -12.47 2.91
C GLU A 625 -6.58 -13.71 2.87
N ARG A 626 -6.98 -14.23 4.03
CA ARG A 626 -7.93 -15.35 4.14
C ARG A 626 -9.39 -14.90 4.10
N ILE A 627 -9.67 -13.61 4.20
CA ILE A 627 -11.04 -13.07 4.33
C ILE A 627 -11.40 -12.26 3.08
N VAL A 628 -12.50 -12.58 2.42
CA VAL A 628 -13.16 -11.77 1.37
C VAL A 628 -14.41 -11.15 1.97
N VAL A 629 -14.71 -9.89 1.63
CA VAL A 629 -15.92 -9.21 2.09
C VAL A 629 -16.77 -8.76 0.90
N ARG A 630 -18.08 -9.05 0.94
CA ARG A 630 -19.06 -8.64 -0.07
C ARG A 630 -20.39 -8.22 0.58
N SER A 631 -21.26 -7.64 -0.23
CA SER A 631 -22.63 -7.31 0.15
C SER A 631 -23.60 -7.64 -0.99
N GLN A 632 -24.76 -8.18 -0.64
CA GLN A 632 -25.89 -8.37 -1.54
C GLN A 632 -27.08 -7.48 -1.18
N GLY A 633 -26.99 -6.70 -0.08
CA GLY A 633 -28.11 -5.91 0.41
C GLY A 633 -29.36 -6.77 0.56
N GLU A 634 -30.48 -6.30 0.02
CA GLU A 634 -31.77 -7.01 0.07
C GLU A 634 -31.96 -8.03 -1.07
N ARG A 635 -30.99 -8.16 -1.99
CA ARG A 635 -31.19 -8.90 -3.26
C ARG A 635 -31.26 -10.43 -3.09
N GLN A 636 -30.85 -10.95 -1.94
CA GLN A 636 -30.84 -12.38 -1.62
C GLN A 636 -31.45 -12.63 -0.22
N ARG A 637 -32.74 -12.35 -0.11
CA ARG A 637 -33.53 -12.65 1.09
C ARG A 637 -33.74 -14.15 1.26
N LEU A 638 -33.86 -14.60 2.51
CA LEU A 638 -34.18 -15.99 2.84
C LEU A 638 -35.64 -16.33 2.53
N THR A 639 -36.52 -15.33 2.59
CA THR A 639 -37.96 -15.49 2.37
C THR A 639 -38.58 -14.25 1.76
N ASN A 640 -39.80 -14.41 1.24
CA ASN A 640 -40.64 -13.30 0.78
C ASN A 640 -41.60 -12.77 1.83
N GLN A 641 -41.54 -13.33 3.05
CA GLN A 641 -42.36 -12.89 4.18
C GLN A 641 -41.87 -11.57 4.76
N THR A 642 -42.81 -10.76 5.26
CA THR A 642 -42.59 -9.35 5.61
C THR A 642 -42.87 -9.04 7.08
N ASP A 643 -42.74 -10.04 7.95
CA ASP A 643 -42.86 -9.88 9.40
C ASP A 643 -41.48 -9.66 10.08
N VAL A 644 -41.53 -9.12 11.31
CA VAL A 644 -40.33 -8.72 12.07
C VAL A 644 -39.33 -9.85 12.33
N VAL A 645 -39.79 -11.10 12.41
CA VAL A 645 -38.91 -12.25 12.63
C VAL A 645 -38.16 -12.58 11.35
N ASN A 646 -38.85 -12.57 10.22
CA ASN A 646 -38.23 -12.81 8.92
C ASN A 646 -37.29 -11.67 8.50
N TYR A 647 -37.61 -10.42 8.82
CA TYR A 647 -36.65 -9.33 8.68
C TYR A 647 -35.39 -9.54 9.53
N ALA A 648 -35.53 -10.03 10.76
CA ALA A 648 -34.37 -10.36 11.61
C ALA A 648 -33.49 -11.47 11.02
N ARG A 649 -34.07 -12.44 10.30
CA ARG A 649 -33.32 -13.49 9.58
C ARG A 649 -32.60 -12.95 8.35
N ASP A 650 -33.21 -12.03 7.62
CA ASP A 650 -32.60 -11.41 6.44
C ASP A 650 -31.40 -10.53 6.79
N ARG A 651 -31.41 -9.89 7.97
CA ARG A 651 -30.29 -9.10 8.49
C ARG A 651 -29.16 -9.99 9.00
N ARG A 652 -28.34 -10.49 8.07
CA ARG A 652 -27.27 -11.43 8.36
C ARG A 652 -25.97 -11.15 7.62
N VAL A 653 -24.90 -11.77 8.07
CA VAL A 653 -23.70 -12.04 7.26
C VAL A 653 -23.58 -13.55 7.10
N GLU A 654 -23.55 -14.00 5.85
CA GLU A 654 -23.42 -15.39 5.46
C GLU A 654 -21.95 -15.74 5.17
N PHE A 655 -21.55 -16.95 5.55
CA PHE A 655 -20.18 -17.45 5.46
C PHE A 655 -20.04 -18.48 4.34
N PHE A 656 -19.12 -18.23 3.43
CA PHE A 656 -18.70 -19.21 2.42
C PHE A 656 -17.26 -19.60 2.73
N LEU A 657 -17.07 -20.83 3.19
CA LEU A 657 -15.74 -21.36 3.50
C LEU A 657 -15.25 -22.20 2.33
N PHE A 658 -14.04 -21.89 1.88
CA PHE A 658 -13.35 -22.66 0.85
C PHE A 658 -12.12 -23.29 1.46
N ASP A 659 -12.06 -24.62 1.43
CA ASP A 659 -10.86 -25.34 1.79
C ASP A 659 -10.07 -25.76 0.54
N LEU A 660 -8.75 -25.62 0.63
CA LEU A 660 -7.81 -25.95 -0.42
C LEU A 660 -7.18 -27.35 -0.21
N GLN A 661 -7.51 -28.05 0.88
CA GLN A 661 -6.94 -29.35 1.26
C GLN A 661 -7.95 -30.53 1.27
N GLY A 662 -9.22 -30.28 0.94
CA GLY A 662 -10.26 -31.31 0.84
C GLY A 662 -11.00 -31.67 2.14
N ILE A 663 -10.99 -30.79 3.15
CA ILE A 663 -11.78 -30.89 4.38
C ILE A 663 -13.26 -30.72 4.06
N GLU A 664 -14.08 -31.66 4.52
CA GLU A 664 -15.53 -31.54 4.45
C GLU A 664 -16.04 -30.54 5.50
N ILE A 665 -16.55 -29.40 5.03
CA ILE A 665 -17.17 -28.37 5.87
C ILE A 665 -18.69 -28.45 5.72
N GLN A 666 -19.39 -28.74 6.82
CA GLN A 666 -20.83 -28.72 6.89
C GLN A 666 -21.30 -27.42 7.55
N LEU A 667 -21.92 -26.55 6.75
CA LEU A 667 -22.48 -25.28 7.23
C LEU A 667 -23.87 -25.50 7.83
N ILE A 668 -24.00 -25.18 9.12
CA ILE A 668 -25.23 -25.33 9.90
C ILE A 668 -25.95 -24.00 10.03
N ASP A 669 -27.24 -24.00 9.69
CA ASP A 669 -28.12 -22.88 9.96
C ASP A 669 -28.43 -22.81 11.45
N GLN A 670 -28.08 -21.68 12.06
CA GLN A 670 -28.31 -21.40 13.47
C GLN A 670 -29.01 -20.04 13.63
N GLN A 671 -29.83 -19.87 14.65
CA GLN A 671 -30.53 -18.60 14.97
C GLN A 671 -30.34 -18.21 16.45
N GLU A 672 -29.29 -18.70 17.10
CA GLU A 672 -28.95 -18.45 18.52
C GLU A 672 -28.68 -16.96 18.79
N ASP A 673 -28.32 -16.20 17.75
CA ASP A 673 -27.98 -14.78 17.82
C ASP A 673 -28.99 -13.85 17.12
N ILE A 674 -30.19 -14.33 16.80
CA ILE A 674 -31.22 -13.54 16.13
C ILE A 674 -31.69 -12.34 16.99
N GLN A 675 -31.80 -11.16 16.37
CA GLN A 675 -32.14 -9.90 17.04
C GLN A 675 -33.46 -9.35 16.48
N ILE A 676 -34.56 -9.60 17.19
CA ILE A 676 -35.93 -9.21 16.77
C ILE A 676 -36.26 -7.83 17.34
N GLU A 677 -36.83 -6.96 16.50
CA GLU A 677 -37.24 -5.60 16.88
C GLU A 677 -38.38 -5.61 17.92
N GLY A 678 -38.32 -4.70 18.89
CA GLY A 678 -39.41 -4.47 19.84
C GLY A 678 -39.47 -5.44 21.02
N LYS A 679 -38.36 -6.09 21.37
CA LYS A 679 -38.19 -6.83 22.63
C LYS A 679 -37.02 -6.30 23.44
#